data_AF-A0A8K9V3Q7-F1
#
_entry.id   AF-A0A8K9V3Q7-F1
#
_cell.length_a   1.000
_cell.length_b   1.000
_cell.length_c   1.000
_cell.angle_alpha   90.00
_cell.angle_beta   90.00
_cell.angle_gamma   90.00
#
_symmetry.space_group_name_H-M   'P 1'
#
loop_
_entity.id
_entity.type
_entity.pdbx_description
1 polymer ?
#
loop_
_entity_poly.entity_id
_entity_poly.type
_entity_poly.pdbx_seq_one_letter_code
_entity_poly.pdbx_strand_id
1 'polypeptide(L)'
;MLCLRPGVSYILQIDSIPFILMFIKHTPGLITSFLDKKLLPNLRQCTYESIVISDHSPLVLELEFPQRPPRCYQWRLNPILLSDKEFVNFISSEITLFLETNSTPGMSCSTIWESLKAYLRGQIISYTANQNRVHSQRLRDLSESIATLDEKYATDPSSDLHKERQLRQSEFDELSTRQAEQLLLRARYKVYEQGDKASKLLAHQIRKSEASRLIPQIRTPSGATTVIHKEINDQFKQFYSALYTSESPQDPLLIDSFFNGLNMPSIDTDSHDCLEEEFTLDEIVTAVSAMKSGKSPGPDGFPTEFYRTFSGLLCPFLSRLFAECLNTSKLPPSLYQASISLLLKKNKDPLECGSYRPISLLNCDYKILAKLLAIRMEGLLHQVIHSDQTGFVRNRHLFFNIRRLMNILYSPASEDPEVVVSLDAEKAFDRVEWDYLTAALYRFGFGPKFIAWIKILYFSPMASVRTNNLSSDYFPLHRGSRQGCPLSPLLFALAIEPLAIALRSNDAIQGITRAGWEQKVSLYADDLLLFISNPNTSLPRALSVLKKFGSISGYKLNLGKSELFPVNKAALKCSFTSSQFRIVRDQFTYLGVKVTRKYSNLFQENFVALADRLKQSFTFWNSLPLSLIGKVNVIKMNVLPKFLYLFQCLPIFIPKSFFISLDQTFMHFIWDGKVPRIGRKHLQKPRSLGGLALPNFQTYYWAANFRAVLYWLQTDPTGPRPLWVQMESESCKPAALSSVLCSSLPVSLGKRCANPIVKQSLKIWNQFRLAFSLRGFSLSGPINQNILFPPSLNDGAFGIWHSLGLSSLAQLFFDGTFASFSQLQEKFNLPQSHFFRYLQIRNFVRANTPGFPNRPANTAIESILELNKLPRGAISDVYAIIHDLQNPSLVPLKTRWRKDLGEELGEDAWESVLHRVHSSSFSTRHSIQFKVVHRIHWSGAKLGRIFSDFDPTCVRCKVEPATLLHMFWGCHKLSDFWELIFKCFSDIYDTVIDPSPLTAIFGVLPMGTPLSRIQSDTVAYTTLLARRLILQNWKMAAPPSYKYWVRDVLCSLKLEKMIFNSRGNPKLFDEAWAPFRSYFKQSIL
;
A
#
# COMPACT_ATOMS: atom_id res chain seq x y z
N MET A 1 21.20 -14.74 -10.35
CA MET A 1 22.50 -14.40 -10.97
C MET A 1 23.20 -13.29 -10.19
N LEU A 2 24.38 -13.60 -9.65
CA LEU A 2 25.26 -12.69 -8.91
C LEU A 2 26.46 -12.40 -9.82
N CYS A 3 26.94 -11.15 -9.92
CA CYS A 3 28.33 -10.95 -10.32
C CYS A 3 29.20 -11.52 -9.20
N LEU A 4 29.80 -12.67 -9.45
CA LEU A 4 30.64 -13.42 -8.54
C LEU A 4 32.04 -12.82 -8.60
N ARG A 5 32.62 -12.53 -7.44
CA ARG A 5 34.06 -12.23 -7.33
C ARG A 5 34.76 -13.54 -6.92
N PRO A 6 36.06 -13.69 -7.21
CA PRO A 6 36.87 -14.79 -6.68
C PRO A 6 36.74 -14.85 -5.15
N GLY A 7 36.52 -16.05 -4.59
CA GLY A 7 36.55 -16.28 -3.13
C GLY A 7 35.22 -16.15 -2.36
N VAL A 8 34.05 -16.33 -3.01
CA VAL A 8 32.75 -16.31 -2.30
C VAL A 8 32.01 -17.64 -2.50
N SER A 9 31.67 -18.30 -1.38
CA SER A 9 30.88 -19.54 -1.31
C SER A 9 29.37 -19.25 -1.31
N TYR A 10 28.60 -20.05 -2.06
CA TYR A 10 27.14 -19.97 -2.11
C TYR A 10 26.53 -21.34 -1.85
N ILE A 11 25.60 -21.43 -0.90
CA ILE A 11 24.83 -22.64 -0.64
C ILE A 11 23.60 -22.60 -1.56
N LEU A 12 23.50 -23.54 -2.49
CA LEU A 12 22.33 -23.71 -3.37
C LEU A 12 21.75 -25.10 -3.12
N GLN A 13 20.48 -25.16 -2.73
CA GLN A 13 19.80 -26.42 -2.43
C GLN A 13 18.91 -26.78 -3.63
N ILE A 14 19.35 -27.77 -4.42
CA ILE A 14 18.57 -28.40 -5.50
C ILE A 14 18.36 -29.85 -5.08
N ASP A 15 17.10 -30.30 -5.04
CA ASP A 15 16.67 -31.69 -4.84
C ASP A 15 17.35 -32.50 -3.71
N SER A 16 16.85 -32.30 -2.49
CA SER A 16 17.03 -33.20 -1.33
C SER A 16 18.44 -33.32 -0.73
N ILE A 17 19.47 -32.90 -1.45
CA ILE A 17 20.87 -32.93 -0.99
C ILE A 17 21.40 -31.48 -0.95
N PRO A 18 22.00 -31.02 0.17
CA PRO A 18 22.59 -29.69 0.23
C PRO A 18 23.88 -29.65 -0.58
N PHE A 19 23.87 -28.88 -1.68
CA PHE A 19 25.06 -28.57 -2.47
C PHE A 19 25.66 -27.22 -2.03
N ILE A 20 26.99 -27.15 -1.94
CA ILE A 20 27.72 -25.88 -1.84
C ILE A 20 28.41 -25.62 -3.18
N LEU A 21 28.08 -24.48 -3.81
CA LEU A 21 28.70 -24.02 -5.05
C LEU A 21 29.77 -22.97 -4.74
N MET A 22 30.99 -23.17 -5.22
CA MET A 22 32.15 -22.31 -4.99
C MET A 22 32.86 -22.00 -6.30
N PHE A 23 33.19 -20.74 -6.59
CA PHE A 23 33.91 -20.40 -7.83
C PHE A 23 35.41 -20.26 -7.54
N ILE A 24 36.23 -21.12 -8.16
CA ILE A 24 37.68 -21.20 -7.88
C ILE A 24 38.47 -21.06 -9.18
N LYS A 25 39.58 -20.32 -9.13
CA LYS A 25 40.59 -20.25 -10.19
C LYS A 25 41.39 -21.56 -10.15
N HIS A 26 41.61 -22.25 -11.27
CA HIS A 26 42.37 -23.52 -11.33
C HIS A 26 43.70 -23.47 -10.55
N THR A 27 43.66 -23.82 -9.27
CA THR A 27 44.82 -24.08 -8.40
C THR A 27 44.40 -25.24 -7.48
N PRO A 28 45.04 -26.43 -7.56
CA PRO A 28 44.60 -27.65 -6.87
C PRO A 28 44.74 -27.67 -5.33
N GLY A 29 45.13 -26.56 -4.70
CA GLY A 29 45.36 -26.49 -3.26
C GLY A 29 44.34 -25.59 -2.57
N LEU A 30 43.72 -26.08 -1.49
CA LEU A 30 42.89 -25.37 -0.50
C LEU A 30 41.37 -25.37 -0.73
N ILE A 31 40.73 -26.54 -0.76
CA ILE A 31 39.30 -26.65 -0.38
C ILE A 31 39.13 -26.42 1.14
N THR A 32 40.15 -26.79 1.93
CA THR A 32 40.20 -26.72 3.39
C THR A 32 40.24 -25.30 3.98
N SER A 33 40.50 -24.26 3.17
CA SER A 33 40.50 -22.87 3.62
C SER A 33 39.13 -22.19 3.51
N PHE A 34 38.18 -22.79 2.80
CA PHE A 34 36.88 -22.17 2.51
C PHE A 34 35.67 -22.88 3.13
N LEU A 35 35.83 -24.13 3.59
CA LEU A 35 34.84 -24.85 4.39
C LEU A 35 35.24 -24.82 5.87
N ASP A 36 34.25 -24.64 6.77
CA ASP A 36 34.46 -24.86 8.19
C ASP A 36 34.89 -26.32 8.42
N LYS A 37 35.96 -26.55 9.20
CA LYS A 37 36.49 -27.89 9.51
C LYS A 37 35.42 -28.83 10.06
N LYS A 38 34.38 -28.29 10.71
CA LYS A 38 33.23 -29.05 11.24
C LYS A 38 32.32 -29.67 10.18
N LEU A 39 32.37 -29.18 8.94
CA LEU A 39 31.53 -29.65 7.82
C LEU A 39 32.27 -30.64 6.91
N LEU A 40 33.59 -30.77 7.04
CA LEU A 40 34.40 -31.74 6.30
C LEU A 40 33.96 -33.21 6.48
N PRO A 41 33.54 -33.67 7.69
CA PRO A 41 33.06 -35.04 7.89
C PRO A 41 31.79 -35.37 7.10
N ASN A 42 31.06 -34.33 6.67
CA ASN A 42 29.80 -34.45 5.97
C ASN A 42 29.98 -34.39 4.43
N LEU A 43 31.21 -34.24 3.90
CA LEU A 43 31.46 -34.12 2.47
C LEU A 43 31.52 -35.48 1.79
N ARG A 44 30.66 -35.68 0.79
CA ARG A 44 30.53 -36.93 0.03
C ARG A 44 31.22 -36.87 -1.33
N GLN A 45 31.05 -35.77 -2.08
CA GLN A 45 31.60 -35.61 -3.42
C GLN A 45 32.01 -34.15 -3.71
N CYS A 46 33.01 -33.97 -4.57
CA CYS A 46 33.50 -32.68 -5.03
C CYS A 46 33.75 -32.74 -6.55
N THR A 47 33.12 -31.86 -7.34
CA THR A 47 33.25 -31.84 -8.82
C THR A 47 33.41 -30.42 -9.37
N TYR A 48 34.10 -30.28 -10.50
CA TYR A 48 34.23 -29.02 -11.24
C TYR A 48 33.28 -29.02 -12.44
N GLU A 49 32.50 -27.95 -12.61
CA GLU A 49 31.59 -27.72 -13.73
C GLU A 49 32.22 -26.80 -14.80
N SER A 50 31.61 -26.72 -15.98
CA SER A 50 32.04 -25.87 -17.08
C SER A 50 31.92 -24.36 -16.77
N ILE A 51 32.76 -23.55 -17.43
CA ILE A 51 32.84 -22.09 -17.24
C ILE A 51 31.69 -21.39 -18.01
N VAL A 52 30.48 -21.47 -17.45
CA VAL A 52 29.27 -20.94 -18.12
C VAL A 52 28.76 -19.63 -17.51
N ILE A 53 28.97 -19.38 -16.21
CA ILE A 53 28.33 -18.24 -15.48
C ILE A 53 29.36 -17.20 -14.99
N SER A 54 30.63 -17.60 -14.85
CA SER A 54 31.74 -16.79 -14.33
C SER A 54 32.93 -16.92 -15.25
N ASP A 55 33.97 -16.11 -15.04
CA ASP A 55 35.34 -16.34 -15.54
C ASP A 55 36.08 -17.49 -14.81
N HIS A 56 35.36 -18.29 -14.03
CA HIS A 56 35.87 -19.38 -13.18
C HIS A 56 34.95 -20.60 -13.28
N SER A 57 35.53 -21.80 -13.12
CA SER A 57 34.78 -23.04 -13.03
C SER A 57 34.05 -23.14 -11.67
N PRO A 58 32.75 -23.50 -11.64
CA PRO A 58 32.05 -23.81 -10.41
C PRO A 58 32.55 -25.13 -9.80
N LEU A 59 32.86 -25.13 -8.51
CA LEU A 59 33.09 -26.29 -7.67
C LEU A 59 31.78 -26.65 -6.97
N VAL A 60 31.30 -27.88 -7.14
CA VAL A 60 30.10 -28.43 -6.52
C VAL A 60 30.50 -29.42 -5.44
N LEU A 61 30.06 -29.15 -4.21
CA LEU A 61 30.29 -30.00 -3.03
C LEU A 61 28.97 -30.64 -2.59
N GLU A 62 28.93 -31.98 -2.51
CA GLU A 62 27.78 -32.75 -2.00
C GLU A 62 27.97 -33.02 -0.50
N LEU A 63 27.05 -32.55 0.36
CA LEU A 63 27.11 -32.73 1.81
C LEU A 63 25.98 -33.62 2.35
N GLU A 64 26.28 -34.53 3.27
CA GLU A 64 25.32 -35.41 3.95
C GLU A 64 25.13 -34.99 5.42
N PHE A 65 23.87 -34.84 5.86
CA PHE A 65 23.54 -34.47 7.24
C PHE A 65 22.63 -35.52 7.88
N PRO A 66 22.79 -35.85 9.18
CA PRO A 66 21.91 -36.79 9.86
C PRO A 66 20.45 -36.32 9.80
N GLN A 67 19.56 -37.30 9.63
CA GLN A 67 18.19 -37.18 9.15
C GLN A 67 17.46 -35.90 9.62
N ARG A 68 17.34 -34.93 8.70
CA ARG A 68 16.29 -33.91 8.84
C ARG A 68 14.96 -34.57 8.52
N PRO A 69 13.89 -34.31 9.30
CA PRO A 69 12.57 -34.78 8.93
C PRO A 69 12.24 -34.32 7.51
N PRO A 70 11.60 -35.17 6.68
CA PRO A 70 11.24 -34.81 5.31
C PRO A 70 10.44 -33.51 5.33
N ARG A 71 10.85 -32.55 4.51
CA ARG A 71 10.14 -31.28 4.39
C ARG A 71 8.78 -31.55 3.75
N CYS A 72 7.70 -31.23 4.45
CA CYS A 72 6.36 -31.28 3.88
C CYS A 72 6.14 -30.03 3.03
N TYR A 73 6.38 -30.14 1.72
CA TYR A 73 6.04 -29.08 0.78
C TYR A 73 4.57 -29.19 0.38
N GLN A 74 3.75 -28.23 0.83
CA GLN A 74 2.43 -28.05 0.25
C GLN A 74 2.57 -27.57 -1.19
N TRP A 75 1.92 -28.28 -2.12
CA TRP A 75 1.85 -27.89 -3.51
C TRP A 75 1.19 -26.51 -3.65
N ARG A 76 1.66 -25.73 -4.61
CA ARG A 76 1.11 -24.43 -4.94
C ARG A 76 1.31 -24.15 -6.42
N LEU A 77 0.25 -23.74 -7.11
CA LEU A 77 0.34 -23.31 -8.50
C LEU A 77 1.28 -22.10 -8.62
N ASN A 78 2.17 -22.15 -9.61
CA ASN A 78 2.99 -21.01 -10.02
C ASN A 78 2.15 -20.07 -10.90
N PRO A 79 1.81 -18.84 -10.45
CA PRO A 79 0.94 -17.95 -11.21
C PRO A 79 1.52 -17.49 -12.55
N ILE A 80 2.83 -17.63 -12.77
CA ILE A 80 3.48 -17.28 -14.06
C ILE A 80 2.93 -18.12 -15.21
N LEU A 81 2.59 -19.37 -14.93
CA LEU A 81 2.04 -20.28 -15.94
C LEU A 81 0.74 -19.73 -16.52
N LEU A 82 -0.02 -18.95 -15.75
CA LEU A 82 -1.26 -18.32 -16.21
C LEU A 82 -1.03 -17.18 -17.22
N SER A 83 0.22 -16.74 -17.42
CA SER A 83 0.59 -15.82 -18.50
C SER A 83 0.96 -16.56 -19.80
N ASP A 84 1.17 -17.88 -19.74
CA ASP A 84 1.50 -18.71 -20.89
C ASP A 84 0.20 -19.20 -21.57
N LYS A 85 0.04 -18.87 -22.85
CA LYS A 85 -1.16 -19.22 -23.62
C LYS A 85 -1.28 -20.72 -23.85
N GLU A 86 -0.16 -21.43 -24.03
CA GLU A 86 -0.20 -22.89 -24.24
C GLU A 86 -0.71 -23.58 -22.99
N PHE A 87 -0.19 -23.17 -21.82
CA PHE A 87 -0.67 -23.66 -20.53
C PHE A 87 -2.15 -23.33 -20.29
N VAL A 88 -2.58 -22.09 -20.57
CA VAL A 88 -3.98 -21.68 -20.37
C VAL A 88 -4.91 -22.47 -21.30
N ASN A 89 -4.54 -22.69 -22.56
CA ASN A 89 -5.33 -23.49 -23.49
C ASN A 89 -5.39 -24.96 -23.05
N PHE A 90 -4.26 -25.55 -22.66
CA PHE A 90 -4.18 -26.91 -22.12
C PHE A 90 -5.10 -27.07 -20.90
N ILE A 91 -4.99 -26.20 -19.89
CA ILE A 91 -5.84 -26.31 -18.71
C ILE A 91 -7.32 -26.05 -19.03
N SER A 92 -7.62 -25.17 -20.00
CA SER A 92 -9.01 -24.94 -20.43
C SER A 92 -9.62 -26.18 -21.09
N SER A 93 -8.87 -26.89 -21.93
CA SER A 93 -9.33 -28.16 -22.52
C SER A 93 -9.49 -29.24 -21.46
N GLU A 94 -8.57 -29.33 -20.49
CA GLU A 94 -8.65 -30.28 -19.39
C GLU A 94 -9.85 -30.04 -18.47
N ILE A 95 -10.17 -28.76 -18.17
CA ILE A 95 -11.38 -28.40 -17.40
C ILE A 95 -12.64 -28.85 -18.17
N THR A 96 -12.70 -28.53 -19.46
CA THR A 96 -13.85 -28.84 -20.31
C THR A 96 -14.05 -30.35 -20.44
N LEU A 97 -12.99 -31.08 -20.79
CA LEU A 97 -12.97 -32.54 -20.88
C LEU A 97 -13.44 -33.19 -19.58
N PHE A 98 -12.90 -32.75 -18.43
CA PHE A 98 -13.28 -33.32 -17.15
C PHE A 98 -14.76 -33.07 -16.84
N LEU A 99 -15.25 -31.85 -17.04
CA LEU A 99 -16.64 -31.49 -16.76
C LEU A 99 -17.60 -32.21 -17.70
N GLU A 100 -17.33 -32.31 -19.00
CA GLU A 100 -18.18 -33.02 -19.97
C GLU A 100 -18.24 -34.52 -19.67
N THR A 101 -17.09 -35.13 -19.32
CA THR A 101 -17.01 -36.58 -19.06
C THR A 101 -17.68 -36.97 -17.73
N ASN A 102 -17.62 -36.10 -16.72
CA ASN A 102 -18.02 -36.44 -15.35
C ASN A 102 -19.32 -35.76 -14.88
N SER A 103 -19.91 -34.84 -15.66
CA SER A 103 -21.20 -34.23 -15.31
C SER A 103 -22.35 -35.18 -15.66
N THR A 104 -22.45 -36.29 -14.92
CA THR A 104 -23.55 -37.27 -15.05
C THR A 104 -24.73 -36.89 -14.15
N PRO A 105 -25.99 -37.13 -14.59
CA PRO A 105 -27.17 -36.91 -13.75
C PRO A 105 -27.09 -37.73 -12.46
N GLY A 106 -27.25 -37.09 -11.30
CA GLY A 106 -27.25 -37.75 -9.99
C GLY A 106 -25.93 -37.70 -9.21
N MET A 107 -24.82 -37.27 -9.82
CA MET A 107 -23.58 -37.00 -9.07
C MET A 107 -23.62 -35.63 -8.39
N SER A 108 -23.15 -35.59 -7.15
CA SER A 108 -23.00 -34.35 -6.38
C SER A 108 -21.94 -33.42 -6.99
N CYS A 109 -22.27 -32.13 -7.15
CA CYS A 109 -21.34 -31.10 -7.58
C CYS A 109 -20.14 -31.01 -6.63
N SER A 110 -20.32 -31.31 -5.34
CA SER A 110 -19.25 -31.36 -4.35
C SER A 110 -18.18 -32.39 -4.72
N THR A 111 -18.60 -33.61 -5.06
CA THR A 111 -17.71 -34.70 -5.49
C THR A 111 -16.99 -34.34 -6.80
N ILE A 112 -17.73 -33.77 -7.76
CA ILE A 112 -17.15 -33.33 -9.04
C ILE A 112 -16.12 -32.21 -8.80
N TRP A 113 -16.39 -31.26 -7.90
CA TRP A 113 -15.47 -30.15 -7.60
C TRP A 113 -14.16 -30.63 -6.97
N GLU A 114 -14.23 -31.50 -5.96
CA GLU A 114 -13.03 -32.05 -5.30
C GLU A 114 -12.20 -32.88 -6.30
N SER A 115 -12.88 -33.70 -7.10
CA SER A 115 -12.25 -34.53 -8.12
C SER A 115 -11.59 -33.69 -9.22
N LEU A 116 -12.26 -32.62 -9.68
CA LEU A 116 -11.71 -31.68 -10.66
C LEU A 116 -10.45 -31.01 -10.10
N LYS A 117 -10.47 -30.52 -8.86
CA LYS A 117 -9.28 -29.88 -8.25
C LYS A 117 -8.11 -30.86 -8.13
N ALA A 118 -8.37 -32.10 -7.73
CA ALA A 118 -7.35 -33.14 -7.66
C ALA A 118 -6.79 -33.48 -9.04
N TYR A 119 -7.66 -33.65 -10.04
CA TYR A 119 -7.32 -33.91 -11.44
C TYR A 119 -6.43 -32.80 -12.01
N LEU A 120 -6.89 -31.54 -11.92
CA LEU A 120 -6.15 -30.38 -12.41
C LEU A 120 -4.80 -30.22 -11.71
N ARG A 121 -4.74 -30.47 -10.40
CA ARG A 121 -3.46 -30.48 -9.68
C ARG A 121 -2.51 -31.52 -10.27
N GLY A 122 -2.98 -32.73 -10.56
CA GLY A 122 -2.20 -33.77 -11.24
C GLY A 122 -1.70 -33.33 -12.62
N GLN A 123 -2.59 -32.80 -13.46
CA GLN A 123 -2.26 -32.30 -14.80
C GLN A 123 -1.22 -31.16 -14.76
N ILE A 124 -1.37 -30.21 -13.83
CA ILE A 124 -0.42 -29.11 -13.67
C ILE A 124 0.95 -29.63 -13.20
N ILE A 125 0.99 -30.58 -12.27
CA ILE A 125 2.25 -31.20 -11.81
C ILE A 125 2.92 -31.92 -12.98
N SER A 126 2.17 -32.70 -13.76
CA SER A 126 2.68 -33.40 -14.94
C SER A 126 3.25 -32.43 -15.99
N TYR A 127 2.47 -31.41 -16.35
CA TYR A 127 2.88 -30.36 -17.30
C TYR A 127 4.16 -29.66 -16.86
N THR A 128 4.21 -29.23 -15.59
CA THR A 128 5.39 -28.53 -15.04
C THR A 128 6.61 -29.44 -14.91
N ALA A 129 6.43 -30.72 -14.55
CA ALA A 129 7.51 -31.70 -14.51
C ALA A 129 8.08 -31.94 -15.91
N ASN A 130 7.23 -32.08 -16.93
CA ASN A 130 7.69 -32.24 -18.30
C ASN A 130 8.42 -30.99 -18.81
N GLN A 131 7.87 -29.80 -18.58
CA GLN A 131 8.54 -28.54 -18.94
C GLN A 131 9.90 -28.40 -18.24
N ASN A 132 9.98 -28.70 -16.94
CA ASN A 132 11.24 -28.65 -16.20
C ASN A 132 12.24 -29.65 -16.75
N ARG A 133 11.83 -30.87 -17.10
CA ARG A 133 12.70 -31.90 -17.70
C ARG A 133 13.25 -31.45 -19.04
N VAL A 134 12.40 -30.97 -19.95
CA VAL A 134 12.80 -30.45 -21.27
C VAL A 134 13.76 -29.28 -21.11
N HIS A 135 13.45 -28.37 -20.19
CA HIS A 135 14.28 -27.20 -19.91
C HIS A 135 15.66 -27.56 -19.33
N SER A 136 15.70 -28.44 -18.33
CA SER A 136 16.94 -28.93 -17.73
C SER A 136 17.80 -29.70 -18.72
N GLN A 137 17.19 -30.47 -19.63
CA GLN A 137 17.93 -31.12 -20.71
C GLN A 137 18.59 -30.09 -21.63
N ARG A 138 17.83 -29.09 -22.11
CA ARG A 138 18.38 -28.05 -22.98
C ARG A 138 19.52 -27.26 -22.34
N LEU A 139 19.44 -26.98 -21.03
CA LEU A 139 20.52 -26.32 -20.29
C LEU A 139 21.78 -27.20 -20.23
N ARG A 140 21.64 -28.52 -20.04
CA ARG A 140 22.76 -29.46 -20.09
C ARG A 140 23.39 -29.50 -21.48
N ASP A 141 22.58 -29.66 -22.52
CA ASP A 141 23.05 -29.71 -23.91
C ASP A 141 23.84 -28.45 -24.28
N LEU A 142 23.34 -27.27 -23.87
CA LEU A 142 24.03 -25.99 -24.10
C LEU A 142 25.32 -25.88 -23.29
N SER A 143 25.34 -26.39 -22.05
CA SER A 143 26.54 -26.38 -21.21
C SER A 143 27.65 -27.27 -21.79
N GLU A 144 27.30 -28.47 -22.27
CA GLU A 144 28.21 -29.39 -22.95
C GLU A 144 28.69 -28.80 -24.29
N SER A 145 27.79 -28.17 -25.05
CA SER A 145 28.16 -27.47 -26.28
C SER A 145 29.12 -26.30 -26.03
N ILE A 146 28.96 -25.53 -24.95
CA ILE A 146 29.89 -24.46 -24.58
C ILE A 146 31.24 -25.04 -24.15
N ALA A 147 31.24 -26.13 -23.39
CA ALA A 147 32.48 -26.80 -22.96
C ALA A 147 33.30 -27.32 -24.16
N THR A 148 32.64 -28.01 -25.11
CA THR A 148 33.29 -28.49 -26.34
C THR A 148 33.79 -27.36 -27.24
N LEU A 149 33.09 -26.23 -27.30
CA LEU A 149 33.55 -25.03 -28.03
C LEU A 149 34.74 -24.36 -27.33
N ASP A 150 34.76 -24.32 -25.99
CA ASP A 150 35.88 -23.78 -25.21
C ASP A 150 37.15 -24.64 -25.38
N GLU A 151 37.02 -25.97 -25.43
CA GLU A 151 38.12 -26.89 -25.75
C GLU A 151 38.66 -26.66 -27.17
N LYS A 152 37.77 -26.59 -28.17
CA LYS A 152 38.16 -26.33 -29.57
C LYS A 152 38.82 -24.96 -29.74
N TYR A 153 38.30 -23.93 -29.09
CA TYR A 153 38.87 -22.58 -29.12
C TYR A 153 40.23 -22.50 -28.43
N ALA A 154 40.47 -23.32 -27.40
CA ALA A 154 41.78 -23.43 -26.77
C ALA A 154 42.83 -24.08 -27.69
N THR A 155 42.41 -25.00 -28.58
CA THR A 155 43.28 -25.65 -29.56
C THR A 155 43.48 -24.85 -30.85
N ASP A 156 42.46 -24.12 -31.32
CA ASP A 156 42.50 -23.29 -32.54
C ASP A 156 41.65 -22.01 -32.37
N PRO A 157 42.26 -20.87 -32.02
CA PRO A 157 41.55 -19.62 -31.76
C PRO A 157 41.01 -18.96 -33.04
N SER A 158 39.79 -19.31 -33.45
CA SER A 158 39.13 -18.69 -34.61
C SER A 158 38.05 -17.66 -34.21
N SER A 159 37.89 -16.63 -35.06
CA SER A 159 36.81 -15.63 -34.92
C SER A 159 35.43 -16.29 -34.89
N ASP A 160 35.23 -17.33 -35.69
CA ASP A 160 33.92 -17.95 -35.88
C ASP A 160 33.55 -18.89 -34.72
N LEU A 161 34.53 -19.59 -34.13
CA LEU A 161 34.34 -20.35 -32.88
C LEU A 161 33.98 -19.42 -31.71
N HIS A 162 34.61 -18.24 -31.64
CA HIS A 162 34.27 -17.24 -30.62
C HIS A 162 32.83 -16.72 -30.78
N LYS A 163 32.37 -16.51 -32.02
CA LYS A 163 30.99 -16.10 -32.32
C LYS A 163 29.99 -17.19 -31.93
N GLU A 164 30.25 -18.44 -32.31
CA GLU A 164 29.35 -19.56 -31.99
C GLU A 164 29.23 -19.77 -30.46
N ARG A 165 30.36 -19.68 -29.74
CA ARG A 165 30.38 -19.69 -28.28
C ARG A 165 29.55 -18.57 -27.67
N GLN A 166 29.63 -17.34 -28.18
CA GLN A 166 28.80 -16.22 -27.71
C GLN A 166 27.31 -16.45 -27.95
N LEU A 167 26.95 -17.07 -29.06
CA LEU A 167 25.55 -17.36 -29.39
C LEU A 167 24.95 -18.42 -28.45
N ARG A 168 25.68 -19.53 -28.21
CA ARG A 168 25.28 -20.56 -27.24
C ARG A 168 25.22 -20.03 -25.82
N GLN A 169 26.18 -19.19 -25.43
CA GLN A 169 26.17 -18.50 -24.14
C GLN A 169 24.96 -17.59 -23.98
N SER A 170 24.57 -16.86 -25.04
CA SER A 170 23.39 -16.01 -25.02
C SER A 170 22.11 -16.82 -24.83
N GLU A 171 21.98 -17.96 -25.52
CA GLU A 171 20.85 -18.88 -25.37
C GLU A 171 20.79 -19.50 -23.97
N PHE A 172 21.93 -19.95 -23.44
CA PHE A 172 22.04 -20.48 -22.07
C PHE A 172 21.65 -19.43 -21.03
N ASP A 173 22.13 -18.21 -21.20
CA ASP A 173 21.81 -17.09 -20.31
C ASP A 173 20.32 -16.73 -20.38
N GLU A 174 19.69 -16.83 -21.55
CA GLU A 174 18.27 -16.58 -21.74
C GLU A 174 17.40 -17.65 -21.05
N LEU A 175 17.79 -18.92 -21.15
CA LEU A 175 17.07 -20.03 -20.51
C LEU A 175 17.27 -20.01 -18.98
N SER A 176 18.49 -19.87 -18.49
CA SER A 176 18.80 -19.80 -17.06
C SER A 176 18.22 -18.56 -16.37
N THR A 177 18.03 -17.46 -17.11
CA THR A 177 17.31 -16.26 -16.67
C THR A 177 15.87 -16.59 -16.24
N ARG A 178 15.15 -17.47 -16.96
CA ARG A 178 13.77 -17.86 -16.60
C ARG A 178 13.70 -18.53 -15.22
N GLN A 179 14.71 -19.31 -14.83
CA GLN A 179 14.79 -19.87 -13.47
C GLN A 179 14.98 -18.79 -12.40
N ALA A 180 15.83 -17.79 -12.67
CA ALA A 180 16.00 -16.66 -11.76
C ALA A 180 14.69 -15.85 -11.63
N GLU A 181 13.96 -15.65 -12.72
CA GLU A 181 12.62 -15.05 -12.72
C GLU A 181 11.64 -15.85 -11.85
N GLN A 182 11.57 -17.18 -12.01
CA GLN A 182 10.71 -18.05 -11.20
C GLN A 182 11.04 -18.00 -9.70
N LEU A 183 12.32 -17.98 -9.33
CA LEU A 183 12.76 -17.82 -7.94
C LEU A 183 12.41 -16.43 -7.36
N LEU A 184 12.55 -15.37 -8.17
CA LEU A 184 12.15 -14.00 -7.81
C LEU A 184 10.63 -13.89 -7.56
N LEU A 185 9.83 -14.56 -8.39
CA LEU A 185 8.37 -14.61 -8.28
C LEU A 185 7.91 -15.48 -7.09
N ARG A 186 8.58 -16.59 -6.80
CA ARG A 186 8.38 -17.38 -5.56
C ARG A 186 8.66 -16.54 -4.31
N ALA A 187 9.68 -15.68 -4.36
CA ALA A 187 9.99 -14.72 -3.30
C ALA A 187 8.98 -13.55 -3.21
N ARG A 188 8.02 -13.43 -4.16
CA ARG A 188 6.96 -12.41 -4.22
C ARG A 188 7.45 -10.97 -4.26
N TYR A 189 8.55 -10.68 -4.96
CA TYR A 189 9.08 -9.31 -5.05
C TYR A 189 8.73 -8.62 -6.37
N LYS A 190 8.02 -7.47 -6.26
CA LYS A 190 7.87 -6.45 -7.32
C LYS A 190 9.06 -5.47 -7.38
N VAL A 191 10.09 -5.63 -6.53
CA VAL A 191 11.09 -4.58 -6.20
C VAL A 191 12.47 -4.84 -6.86
N TYR A 192 12.55 -5.71 -7.86
CA TYR A 192 13.81 -5.88 -8.62
C TYR A 192 14.25 -4.56 -9.31
N GLU A 193 13.27 -3.70 -9.63
CA GLU A 193 13.42 -2.44 -10.38
C GLU A 193 14.33 -1.37 -9.71
N GLN A 194 14.69 -1.48 -8.43
CA GLN A 194 15.37 -0.37 -7.69
C GLN A 194 16.71 -0.72 -7.01
N GLY A 195 17.22 -1.94 -7.16
CA GLY A 195 18.48 -2.36 -6.54
C GLY A 195 19.68 -2.19 -7.46
N ASP A 196 20.72 -1.44 -7.05
CA ASP A 196 21.96 -1.27 -7.83
C ASP A 196 22.73 -2.59 -8.05
N LYS A 197 22.43 -3.64 -7.26
CA LYS A 197 22.84 -5.04 -7.46
C LYS A 197 21.79 -5.96 -6.84
N ALA A 198 20.71 -6.21 -7.59
CA ALA A 198 19.50 -6.83 -7.09
C ALA A 198 19.68 -8.23 -6.46
N SER A 199 20.79 -8.96 -6.68
CA SER A 199 20.96 -10.32 -6.17
C SER A 199 21.54 -10.45 -4.75
N LYS A 200 22.43 -9.55 -4.29
CA LYS A 200 23.01 -9.63 -2.93
C LYS A 200 22.05 -9.14 -1.85
N LEU A 201 21.39 -8.01 -2.11
CA LEU A 201 20.39 -7.44 -1.20
C LEU A 201 19.16 -8.35 -1.11
N LEU A 202 18.74 -8.94 -2.23
CA LEU A 202 17.71 -9.97 -2.28
C LEU A 202 18.09 -11.21 -1.46
N ALA A 203 19.27 -11.80 -1.67
CA ALA A 203 19.70 -12.97 -0.92
C ALA A 203 19.79 -12.67 0.59
N HIS A 204 20.28 -11.49 0.98
CA HIS A 204 20.29 -11.06 2.38
C HIS A 204 18.87 -10.89 2.94
N GLN A 205 17.94 -10.31 2.18
CA GLN A 205 16.56 -10.11 2.62
C GLN A 205 15.75 -11.40 2.68
N ILE A 206 15.96 -12.34 1.74
CA ILE A 206 15.36 -13.68 1.79
C ILE A 206 15.86 -14.40 3.04
N ARG A 207 17.18 -14.42 3.28
CA ARG A 207 17.75 -15.00 4.51
C ARG A 207 17.20 -14.34 5.77
N LYS A 208 17.08 -13.01 5.79
CA LYS A 208 16.51 -12.28 6.94
C LYS A 208 15.01 -12.60 7.13
N SER A 209 14.26 -12.76 6.04
CA SER A 209 12.84 -13.16 6.08
C SER A 209 12.66 -14.61 6.52
N GLU A 210 13.52 -15.52 6.11
CA GLU A 210 13.50 -16.92 6.54
C GLU A 210 13.93 -17.04 8.00
N ALA A 211 15.02 -16.37 8.38
CA ALA A 211 15.51 -16.33 9.76
C ALA A 211 14.49 -15.71 10.72
N SER A 212 13.74 -14.67 10.30
CA SER A 212 12.69 -14.06 11.14
C SER A 212 11.41 -14.89 11.26
N ARG A 213 11.22 -15.91 10.41
CA ARG A 213 10.08 -16.84 10.50
C ARG A 213 10.43 -18.14 11.23
N LEU A 214 11.71 -18.45 11.37
CA LEU A 214 12.17 -19.56 12.18
C LEU A 214 11.85 -19.26 13.64
N ILE A 215 11.16 -20.19 14.29
CA ILE A 215 10.92 -20.16 15.73
C ILE A 215 11.96 -21.09 16.35
N PRO A 216 13.05 -20.55 16.94
CA PRO A 216 14.17 -21.37 17.39
C PRO A 216 13.84 -22.16 18.66
N GLN A 217 13.05 -21.57 19.56
CA GLN A 217 12.65 -22.19 20.82
C GLN A 217 11.38 -21.57 21.37
N ILE A 218 10.65 -22.32 22.18
CA ILE A 218 9.47 -21.86 22.94
C ILE A 218 9.51 -22.40 24.37
N ARG A 219 8.77 -21.76 25.28
CA ARG A 219 8.55 -22.25 26.64
C ARG A 219 7.39 -23.25 26.65
N THR A 220 7.60 -24.39 27.29
CA THR A 220 6.59 -25.43 27.51
C THR A 220 5.77 -25.14 28.77
N PRO A 221 4.59 -25.76 28.94
CA PRO A 221 3.77 -25.59 30.14
C PRO A 221 4.48 -25.93 31.46
N SER A 222 5.50 -26.80 31.44
CA SER A 222 6.33 -27.14 32.61
C SER A 222 7.38 -26.08 32.96
N GLY A 223 7.48 -25.00 32.19
CA GLY A 223 8.45 -23.92 32.37
C GLY A 223 9.80 -24.14 31.66
N ALA A 224 10.09 -25.35 31.18
CA ALA A 224 11.29 -25.66 30.38
C ALA A 224 11.16 -25.16 28.93
N THR A 225 12.27 -24.85 28.27
CA THR A 225 12.28 -24.46 26.84
C THR A 225 12.61 -25.63 25.93
N THR A 226 11.90 -25.77 24.81
CA THR A 226 12.22 -26.77 23.76
C THR A 226 12.76 -26.11 22.51
N VAL A 227 13.74 -26.76 21.87
CA VAL A 227 14.35 -26.40 20.58
C VAL A 227 13.93 -27.36 19.46
N ILE A 228 13.20 -28.42 19.79
CA ILE A 228 12.83 -29.49 18.86
C ILE A 228 11.66 -29.00 18.00
N HIS A 229 11.86 -28.90 16.68
CA HIS A 229 10.86 -28.29 15.77
C HIS A 229 9.49 -28.98 15.81
N LYS A 230 9.45 -30.31 16.00
CA LYS A 230 8.19 -31.07 16.11
C LYS A 230 7.44 -30.69 17.39
N GLU A 231 8.12 -30.71 18.54
CA GLU A 231 7.55 -30.29 19.82
C GLU A 231 7.08 -28.83 19.79
N ILE A 232 7.85 -27.94 19.13
CA ILE A 232 7.42 -26.55 18.90
C ILE A 232 6.08 -26.52 18.17
N ASN A 233 5.93 -27.29 17.08
CA ASN A 233 4.69 -27.36 16.31
C ASN A 233 3.52 -27.92 17.13
N ASP A 234 3.75 -28.98 17.90
CA ASP A 234 2.74 -29.63 18.75
C ASP A 234 2.24 -28.71 19.88
N GLN A 235 3.14 -27.95 20.51
CA GLN A 235 2.76 -26.95 21.52
C GLN A 235 1.89 -25.83 20.94
N PHE A 236 2.20 -25.35 19.74
CA PHE A 236 1.32 -24.40 19.07
C PHE A 236 -0.03 -25.00 18.68
N LYS A 237 -0.06 -26.26 18.20
CA LYS A 237 -1.30 -27.00 17.93
C LYS A 237 -2.16 -27.06 19.19
N GLN A 238 -1.59 -27.48 20.32
CA GLN A 238 -2.29 -27.59 21.61
C GLN A 238 -2.83 -26.23 22.08
N PHE A 239 -2.01 -25.18 22.01
CA PHE A 239 -2.39 -23.83 22.43
C PHE A 239 -3.55 -23.26 21.61
N TYR A 240 -3.50 -23.37 20.28
CA TYR A 240 -4.56 -22.87 19.41
C TYR A 240 -5.80 -23.76 19.43
N SER A 241 -5.64 -25.09 19.56
CA SER A 241 -6.77 -26.00 19.77
C SER A 241 -7.55 -25.60 21.01
N ALA A 242 -6.86 -25.39 22.15
CA ALA A 242 -7.52 -24.95 23.39
C ALA A 242 -8.17 -23.55 23.25
N LEU A 243 -7.53 -22.63 22.53
CA LEU A 243 -8.11 -21.31 22.27
C LEU A 243 -9.44 -21.38 21.50
N TYR A 244 -9.54 -22.28 20.51
CA TYR A 244 -10.71 -22.40 19.64
C TYR A 244 -11.75 -23.40 20.15
N THR A 245 -11.53 -24.02 21.30
CA THR A 245 -12.56 -24.77 22.04
C THR A 245 -13.58 -23.78 22.63
N SER A 246 -14.87 -24.09 22.47
CA SER A 246 -15.95 -23.29 23.07
C SER A 246 -15.87 -23.37 24.60
N GLU A 247 -16.07 -22.23 25.27
CA GLU A 247 -16.05 -22.12 26.74
C GLU A 247 -17.42 -21.77 27.33
N SER A 248 -18.42 -21.44 26.51
CA SER A 248 -19.72 -20.95 27.00
C SER A 248 -20.75 -22.08 27.08
N PRO A 249 -21.54 -22.17 28.17
CA PRO A 249 -22.69 -23.06 28.20
C PRO A 249 -23.70 -22.59 27.14
N GLN A 250 -24.13 -23.50 26.29
CA GLN A 250 -25.11 -23.27 25.22
C GLN A 250 -26.53 -23.06 25.78
N ASP A 251 -26.70 -22.30 26.87
CA ASP A 251 -28.03 -22.03 27.43
C ASP A 251 -28.73 -20.95 26.58
N PRO A 252 -29.70 -21.33 25.73
CA PRO A 252 -30.36 -20.38 24.84
C PRO A 252 -31.16 -19.35 25.63
N LEU A 253 -31.62 -19.69 26.84
CA LEU A 253 -32.39 -18.79 27.69
C LEU A 253 -31.55 -17.59 28.15
N LEU A 254 -30.26 -17.79 28.45
CA LEU A 254 -29.37 -16.69 28.82
C LEU A 254 -29.14 -15.74 27.63
N ILE A 255 -28.95 -16.29 26.44
CA ILE A 255 -28.79 -15.51 25.20
C ILE A 255 -30.06 -14.69 24.93
N ASP A 256 -31.22 -15.33 24.97
CA ASP A 256 -32.50 -14.67 24.75
C ASP A 256 -32.80 -13.62 25.83
N SER A 257 -32.52 -13.90 27.10
CA SER A 257 -32.71 -12.92 28.18
C SER A 257 -31.88 -11.65 27.99
N PHE A 258 -30.65 -11.79 27.45
CA PHE A 258 -29.80 -10.65 27.14
C PHE A 258 -30.40 -9.80 26.01
N PHE A 259 -30.82 -10.44 24.91
CA PHE A 259 -31.38 -9.72 23.77
C PHE A 259 -32.77 -9.12 24.04
N ASN A 260 -33.62 -9.80 24.81
CA ASN A 260 -34.96 -9.31 25.18
C ASN A 260 -34.90 -8.02 26.01
N GLY A 261 -33.79 -7.76 26.71
CA GLY A 261 -33.55 -6.52 27.43
C GLY A 261 -33.04 -5.37 26.55
N LEU A 262 -32.87 -5.56 25.24
CA LEU A 262 -32.28 -4.58 24.33
C LEU A 262 -33.25 -4.19 23.21
N ASN A 263 -33.27 -2.90 22.87
CA ASN A 263 -33.95 -2.43 21.67
C ASN A 263 -32.98 -2.55 20.48
N MET A 264 -33.12 -3.63 19.72
CA MET A 264 -32.23 -3.96 18.60
C MET A 264 -32.74 -3.33 17.29
N PRO A 265 -31.87 -2.65 16.51
CA PRO A 265 -32.24 -2.24 15.16
C PRO A 265 -32.37 -3.47 14.24
N SER A 266 -33.24 -3.39 13.25
CA SER A 266 -33.40 -4.40 12.20
C SER A 266 -33.08 -3.80 10.85
N ILE A 267 -32.62 -4.63 9.91
CA ILE A 267 -32.55 -4.25 8.50
C ILE A 267 -33.95 -3.99 7.94
N ASP A 268 -34.03 -3.15 6.91
CA ASP A 268 -35.26 -2.91 6.17
C ASP A 268 -35.69 -4.12 5.32
N THR A 269 -36.94 -4.14 4.87
CA THR A 269 -37.53 -5.25 4.10
C THR A 269 -36.83 -5.48 2.77
N ASP A 270 -36.45 -4.43 2.05
CA ASP A 270 -35.79 -4.55 0.74
C ASP A 270 -34.39 -5.16 0.91
N SER A 271 -33.66 -4.74 1.94
CA SER A 271 -32.37 -5.31 2.32
C SER A 271 -32.49 -6.77 2.78
N HIS A 272 -33.54 -7.12 3.52
CA HIS A 272 -33.82 -8.49 3.92
C HIS A 272 -34.03 -9.38 2.69
N ASP A 273 -34.92 -8.98 1.78
CA ASP A 273 -35.29 -9.79 0.61
C ASP A 273 -34.10 -9.98 -0.33
N CYS A 274 -33.28 -8.93 -0.53
CA CYS A 274 -32.04 -9.00 -1.30
C CYS A 274 -31.02 -10.02 -0.74
N LEU A 275 -30.97 -10.21 0.59
CA LEU A 275 -30.09 -11.22 1.19
C LEU A 275 -30.59 -12.66 0.98
N GLU A 276 -31.89 -12.84 0.79
CA GLU A 276 -32.57 -14.14 0.66
C GLU A 276 -32.66 -14.64 -0.80
N GLU A 277 -32.27 -13.81 -1.76
CA GLU A 277 -32.15 -14.18 -3.18
C GLU A 277 -31.05 -15.21 -3.43
N GLU A 278 -31.19 -16.01 -4.49
CA GLU A 278 -30.13 -16.91 -4.94
C GLU A 278 -28.94 -16.13 -5.52
N PHE A 279 -27.76 -16.75 -5.54
CA PHE A 279 -26.57 -16.12 -6.10
C PHE A 279 -26.62 -16.11 -7.63
N THR A 280 -26.54 -14.92 -8.21
CA THR A 280 -26.44 -14.79 -9.66
C THR A 280 -25.00 -15.08 -10.14
N LEU A 281 -24.86 -15.49 -11.40
CA LEU A 281 -23.55 -15.72 -12.01
C LEU A 281 -22.69 -14.44 -12.01
N ASP A 282 -23.30 -13.27 -12.25
CA ASP A 282 -22.60 -11.98 -12.28
C ASP A 282 -22.01 -11.61 -10.91
N GLU A 283 -22.74 -11.87 -9.82
CA GLU A 283 -22.22 -11.65 -8.47
C GLU A 283 -20.99 -12.52 -8.17
N ILE A 284 -20.98 -13.77 -8.64
CA ILE A 284 -19.83 -14.68 -8.47
C ILE A 284 -18.62 -14.18 -9.27
N VAL A 285 -18.82 -13.78 -10.53
CA VAL A 285 -17.76 -13.18 -11.37
C VAL A 285 -17.23 -11.89 -10.74
N THR A 286 -18.11 -11.06 -10.20
CA THR A 286 -17.77 -9.84 -9.48
C THR A 286 -16.96 -10.15 -8.22
N ALA A 287 -17.33 -11.16 -7.44
CA ALA A 287 -16.58 -11.60 -6.25
C ALA A 287 -15.17 -12.07 -6.61
N VAL A 288 -15.01 -12.87 -7.68
CA VAL A 288 -13.70 -13.32 -8.19
C VAL A 288 -12.83 -12.16 -8.64
N SER A 289 -13.44 -11.21 -9.35
CA SER A 289 -12.77 -10.01 -9.85
C SER A 289 -12.35 -9.06 -8.72
N ALA A 290 -13.09 -9.02 -7.62
CA ALA A 290 -12.79 -8.19 -6.44
C ALA A 290 -11.67 -8.75 -5.54
N MET A 291 -11.35 -10.06 -5.62
CA MET A 291 -10.30 -10.68 -4.80
C MET A 291 -8.89 -10.16 -5.13
N LYS A 292 -8.04 -9.88 -4.15
CA LYS A 292 -6.68 -9.34 -4.41
C LYS A 292 -5.71 -10.39 -4.96
N SER A 293 -4.99 -10.08 -6.04
CA SER A 293 -3.85 -10.86 -6.56
C SER A 293 -2.60 -10.81 -5.65
N GLY A 294 -1.70 -11.77 -5.81
CA GLY A 294 -0.41 -11.87 -5.11
C GLY A 294 -0.51 -12.36 -3.66
N LYS A 295 -1.67 -12.89 -3.25
CA LYS A 295 -1.90 -13.44 -1.91
C LYS A 295 -1.52 -14.92 -1.85
N SER A 296 -1.29 -15.42 -0.63
CA SER A 296 -1.08 -16.85 -0.40
C SER A 296 -2.41 -17.60 -0.60
N PRO A 297 -2.43 -18.72 -1.36
CA PRO A 297 -3.55 -19.64 -1.35
C PRO A 297 -3.62 -20.42 -0.03
N GLY A 298 -4.70 -21.18 0.14
CA GLY A 298 -4.86 -22.12 1.25
C GLY A 298 -4.16 -23.46 0.98
N PRO A 299 -4.50 -24.52 1.75
CA PRO A 299 -3.95 -25.86 1.59
C PRO A 299 -4.06 -26.47 0.20
N ASP A 300 -5.07 -26.07 -0.60
CA ASP A 300 -5.28 -26.60 -1.96
C ASP A 300 -4.24 -26.12 -2.98
N GLY A 301 -3.53 -25.03 -2.69
CA GLY A 301 -2.51 -24.46 -3.55
C GLY A 301 -3.01 -23.61 -4.72
N PHE A 302 -4.32 -23.43 -4.91
CA PHE A 302 -4.91 -22.66 -6.01
C PHE A 302 -5.06 -21.18 -5.65
N PRO A 303 -4.36 -20.25 -6.33
CA PRO A 303 -4.39 -18.82 -6.01
C PRO A 303 -5.55 -18.10 -6.72
N THR A 304 -5.87 -16.88 -6.29
CA THR A 304 -6.90 -16.01 -6.88
C THR A 304 -6.78 -15.86 -8.40
N GLU A 305 -5.55 -15.78 -8.91
CA GLU A 305 -5.24 -15.62 -10.33
C GLU A 305 -5.80 -16.79 -11.15
N PHE A 306 -5.77 -18.01 -10.63
CA PHE A 306 -6.34 -19.19 -11.31
C PHE A 306 -7.83 -19.01 -11.58
N TYR A 307 -8.59 -18.63 -10.55
CA TYR A 307 -10.04 -18.41 -10.65
C TYR A 307 -10.40 -17.24 -11.57
N ARG A 308 -9.54 -16.21 -11.64
CA ARG A 308 -9.73 -15.08 -12.56
C ARG A 308 -9.47 -15.48 -14.02
N THR A 309 -8.41 -16.24 -14.28
CA THR A 309 -8.07 -16.69 -15.64
C THR A 309 -9.13 -17.61 -16.21
N PHE A 310 -9.63 -18.56 -15.41
CA PHE A 310 -10.63 -19.55 -15.84
C PHE A 310 -12.05 -19.19 -15.40
N SER A 311 -12.35 -17.91 -15.17
CA SER A 311 -13.64 -17.46 -14.62
C SER A 311 -14.82 -17.91 -15.47
N GLY A 312 -14.71 -17.85 -16.79
CA GLY A 312 -15.77 -18.25 -17.73
C GLY A 312 -16.14 -19.73 -17.64
N LEU A 313 -15.19 -20.61 -17.27
CA LEU A 313 -15.44 -22.05 -17.13
C LEU A 313 -15.84 -22.42 -15.68
N LEU A 314 -15.19 -21.81 -14.69
CA LEU A 314 -15.36 -22.17 -13.28
C LEU A 314 -16.57 -21.50 -12.62
N CYS A 315 -16.91 -20.25 -12.95
CA CYS A 315 -18.01 -19.53 -12.27
C CYS A 315 -19.38 -20.18 -12.50
N PRO A 316 -19.74 -20.65 -13.72
CA PRO A 316 -20.99 -21.39 -13.92
C PRO A 316 -21.08 -22.67 -13.08
N PHE A 317 -19.96 -23.38 -12.93
CA PHE A 317 -19.91 -24.56 -12.07
C PHE A 317 -20.02 -24.19 -10.59
N LEU A 318 -19.32 -23.14 -10.14
CA LEU A 318 -19.40 -22.65 -8.75
C LEU A 318 -20.82 -22.21 -8.38
N SER A 319 -21.58 -21.62 -9.32
CA SER A 319 -22.99 -21.27 -9.11
C SER A 319 -23.83 -22.50 -8.75
N ARG A 320 -23.73 -23.57 -9.56
CA ARG A 320 -24.39 -24.86 -9.28
C ARG A 320 -23.93 -25.49 -7.97
N LEU A 321 -22.62 -25.47 -7.72
CA LEU A 321 -22.03 -25.98 -6.48
C LEU A 321 -22.60 -25.26 -5.24
N PHE A 322 -22.68 -23.94 -5.27
CA PHE A 322 -23.21 -23.17 -4.14
C PHE A 322 -24.72 -23.41 -3.96
N ALA A 323 -25.50 -23.49 -5.03
CA ALA A 323 -26.91 -23.86 -4.93
C ALA A 323 -27.10 -25.23 -4.24
N GLU A 324 -26.30 -26.23 -4.63
CA GLU A 324 -26.31 -27.55 -3.97
C GLU A 324 -25.89 -27.46 -2.50
N CYS A 325 -24.83 -26.69 -2.19
CA CYS A 325 -24.33 -26.55 -0.82
C CYS A 325 -25.38 -25.97 0.13
N LEU A 326 -26.20 -25.03 -0.35
CA LEU A 326 -27.33 -24.48 0.43
C LEU A 326 -28.39 -25.55 0.68
N ASN A 327 -28.78 -26.28 -0.37
CA ASN A 327 -29.78 -27.34 -0.30
C ASN A 327 -29.36 -28.48 0.63
N THR A 328 -28.09 -28.90 0.59
CA THR A 328 -27.55 -29.97 1.44
C THR A 328 -27.03 -29.48 2.79
N SER A 329 -26.98 -28.16 3.01
CA SER A 329 -26.38 -27.50 4.18
C SER A 329 -24.93 -27.93 4.47
N LYS A 330 -24.14 -28.19 3.43
CA LYS A 330 -22.75 -28.72 3.54
C LYS A 330 -21.86 -28.17 2.42
N LEU A 331 -20.63 -27.79 2.75
CA LEU A 331 -19.59 -27.47 1.77
C LEU A 331 -18.78 -28.72 1.39
N PRO A 332 -18.06 -28.69 0.26
CA PRO A 332 -17.05 -29.68 -0.02
C PRO A 332 -15.97 -29.71 1.08
N PRO A 333 -15.47 -30.90 1.47
CA PRO A 333 -14.58 -31.05 2.62
C PRO A 333 -13.34 -30.14 2.62
N SER A 334 -12.74 -29.89 1.45
CA SER A 334 -11.55 -29.05 1.38
C SER A 334 -11.83 -27.57 1.70
N LEU A 335 -13.06 -27.06 1.51
CA LEU A 335 -13.41 -25.68 1.83
C LEU A 335 -13.43 -25.42 3.35
N TYR A 336 -13.56 -26.46 4.16
CA TYR A 336 -13.46 -26.36 5.61
C TYR A 336 -12.02 -26.23 6.12
N GLN A 337 -11.03 -26.56 5.31
CA GLN A 337 -9.62 -26.63 5.72
C GLN A 337 -8.92 -25.26 5.66
N ALA A 338 -8.08 -25.00 6.66
CA ALA A 338 -7.21 -23.83 6.71
C ALA A 338 -5.82 -24.19 7.24
N SER A 339 -4.79 -23.46 6.77
CA SER A 339 -3.46 -23.52 7.37
C SER A 339 -3.15 -22.23 8.14
N ILE A 340 -2.88 -22.33 9.44
CA ILE A 340 -2.53 -21.22 10.31
C ILE A 340 -1.04 -20.93 10.17
N SER A 341 -0.73 -19.74 9.62
CA SER A 341 0.61 -19.18 9.63
C SER A 341 0.77 -18.24 10.83
N LEU A 342 1.89 -18.34 11.54
CA LEU A 342 2.17 -17.53 12.73
C LEU A 342 3.03 -16.32 12.41
N LEU A 343 2.67 -15.16 12.97
CA LEU A 343 3.48 -13.94 12.92
C LEU A 343 3.76 -13.42 14.34
N LEU A 344 5.03 -13.23 14.69
CA LEU A 344 5.40 -12.66 15.98
C LEU A 344 4.93 -11.21 16.09
N LYS A 345 4.22 -10.88 17.18
CA LYS A 345 3.85 -9.50 17.51
C LYS A 345 5.11 -8.72 17.89
N LYS A 346 5.24 -7.49 17.40
CA LYS A 346 6.38 -6.63 17.71
C LYS A 346 6.50 -6.41 19.22
N ASN A 347 7.71 -6.45 19.76
CA ASN A 347 8.03 -6.21 21.17
C ASN A 347 7.33 -7.17 22.16
N LYS A 348 7.01 -8.39 21.71
CA LYS A 348 6.50 -9.46 22.58
C LYS A 348 7.54 -10.57 22.71
N ASP A 349 7.45 -11.32 23.82
CA ASP A 349 8.37 -12.41 24.11
C ASP A 349 8.22 -13.52 23.07
N PRO A 350 9.26 -13.83 22.26
CA PRO A 350 9.20 -14.89 21.27
C PRO A 350 9.07 -16.30 21.86
N LEU A 351 9.31 -16.48 23.16
CA LEU A 351 9.19 -17.77 23.83
C LEU A 351 7.75 -18.18 24.13
N GLU A 352 6.82 -17.21 24.13
CA GLU A 352 5.43 -17.41 24.54
C GLU A 352 4.51 -17.61 23.32
N CYS A 353 3.71 -18.69 23.30
CA CYS A 353 2.80 -18.98 22.19
C CYS A 353 1.78 -17.86 21.94
N GLY A 354 1.32 -17.17 23.00
CA GLY A 354 0.38 -16.05 22.92
C GLY A 354 0.94 -14.77 22.28
N SER A 355 2.26 -14.68 22.12
CA SER A 355 2.94 -13.58 21.42
C SER A 355 2.80 -13.65 19.91
N TYR A 356 2.37 -14.79 19.36
CA TYR A 356 2.17 -14.97 17.93
C TYR A 356 0.72 -14.66 17.54
N ARG A 357 0.54 -14.10 16.35
CA ARG A 357 -0.77 -13.86 15.73
C ARG A 357 -1.05 -14.98 14.72
N PRO A 358 -2.19 -15.69 14.82
CA PRO A 358 -2.59 -16.68 13.82
C PRO A 358 -3.15 -15.97 12.58
N ILE A 359 -2.72 -16.39 11.39
CA ILE A 359 -3.35 -16.01 10.12
C ILE A 359 -3.81 -17.27 9.42
N SER A 360 -5.12 -17.39 9.21
CA SER A 360 -5.74 -18.52 8.51
C SER A 360 -5.57 -18.34 6.99
N LEU A 361 -4.77 -19.20 6.38
CA LEU A 361 -4.69 -19.36 4.94
C LEU A 361 -5.84 -20.26 4.48
N LEU A 362 -6.95 -19.64 4.07
CA LEU A 362 -8.13 -20.31 3.54
C LEU A 362 -8.00 -20.56 2.03
N ASN A 363 -8.62 -21.63 1.53
CA ASN A 363 -8.73 -21.90 0.10
C ASN A 363 -9.49 -20.78 -0.62
N CYS A 364 -9.17 -20.58 -1.90
CA CYS A 364 -9.69 -19.45 -2.66
C CYS A 364 -11.17 -19.62 -3.03
N ASP A 365 -11.64 -20.84 -3.25
CA ASP A 365 -13.07 -21.18 -3.41
C ASP A 365 -13.91 -20.80 -2.18
N TYR A 366 -13.46 -21.13 -0.97
CA TYR A 366 -14.08 -20.64 0.27
C TYR A 366 -14.11 -19.11 0.32
N LYS A 367 -13.00 -18.46 -0.06
CA LYS A 367 -12.91 -16.99 -0.06
C LYS A 367 -13.85 -16.35 -1.08
N ILE A 368 -14.15 -17.00 -2.20
CA ILE A 368 -15.13 -16.54 -3.18
C ILE A 368 -16.50 -16.48 -2.53
N LEU A 369 -16.97 -17.57 -1.94
CA LEU A 369 -18.26 -17.63 -1.26
C LEU A 369 -18.34 -16.61 -0.11
N ALA A 370 -17.30 -16.55 0.73
CA ALA A 370 -17.25 -15.56 1.81
C ALA A 370 -17.22 -14.11 1.29
N LYS A 371 -16.59 -13.85 0.13
CA LYS A 371 -16.54 -12.51 -0.46
C LYS A 371 -17.90 -12.12 -1.05
N LEU A 372 -18.62 -13.07 -1.65
CA LEU A 372 -19.97 -12.91 -2.17
C LEU A 372 -20.92 -12.43 -1.06
N LEU A 373 -20.99 -13.17 0.04
CA LEU A 373 -21.77 -12.82 1.23
C LEU A 373 -21.36 -11.45 1.81
N ALA A 374 -20.05 -11.17 1.82
CA ALA A 374 -19.55 -9.89 2.30
C ALA A 374 -19.95 -8.71 1.42
N ILE A 375 -20.05 -8.89 0.10
CA ILE A 375 -20.50 -7.84 -0.82
C ILE A 375 -21.97 -7.49 -0.56
N ARG A 376 -22.85 -8.50 -0.45
CA ARG A 376 -24.27 -8.28 -0.13
C ARG A 376 -24.44 -7.57 1.22
N MET A 377 -23.65 -7.97 2.23
CA MET A 377 -23.75 -7.39 3.57
C MET A 377 -23.08 -6.01 3.73
N GLU A 378 -22.08 -5.64 2.93
CA GLU A 378 -21.32 -4.38 3.15
C GLU A 378 -22.20 -3.12 3.03
N GLY A 379 -23.25 -3.18 2.18
CA GLY A 379 -24.19 -2.08 1.94
C GLY A 379 -25.11 -1.77 3.12
N LEU A 380 -25.58 -2.78 3.84
CA LEU A 380 -26.63 -2.67 4.88
C LEU A 380 -26.11 -2.38 6.29
N LEU A 381 -24.82 -2.60 6.57
CA LEU A 381 -24.28 -2.48 7.94
C LEU A 381 -24.53 -1.12 8.61
N HIS A 382 -24.71 -0.06 7.83
CA HIS A 382 -24.96 1.27 8.37
C HIS A 382 -26.35 1.41 9.03
N GLN A 383 -27.30 0.52 8.72
CA GLN A 383 -28.65 0.52 9.30
C GLN A 383 -28.66 -0.08 10.72
N VAL A 384 -27.85 -1.11 10.94
CA VAL A 384 -27.86 -1.88 12.20
C VAL A 384 -26.68 -1.55 13.12
N ILE A 385 -25.55 -1.07 12.59
CA ILE A 385 -24.38 -0.69 13.39
C ILE A 385 -24.41 0.80 13.68
N HIS A 386 -24.46 1.19 14.95
CA HIS A 386 -24.47 2.59 15.36
C HIS A 386 -23.17 3.33 14.99
N SER A 387 -23.22 4.66 14.86
CA SER A 387 -22.08 5.50 14.46
C SER A 387 -20.88 5.47 15.41
N ASP A 388 -21.03 4.91 16.61
CA ASP A 388 -19.94 4.75 17.60
C ASP A 388 -18.88 3.73 17.17
N GLN A 389 -19.25 2.76 16.33
CA GLN A 389 -18.33 1.79 15.75
C GLN A 389 -17.83 2.30 14.40
N THR A 390 -16.53 2.60 14.31
CA THR A 390 -15.91 3.08 13.06
C THR A 390 -15.00 2.06 12.40
N GLY A 391 -14.79 0.90 13.02
CA GLY A 391 -14.04 -0.22 12.46
C GLY A 391 -14.90 -1.03 11.47
N PHE A 392 -14.30 -1.40 10.33
CA PHE A 392 -14.88 -2.28 9.28
C PHE A 392 -16.19 -1.86 8.61
N VAL A 393 -16.78 -0.73 9.00
CA VAL A 393 -17.98 -0.19 8.33
C VAL A 393 -17.57 0.79 7.22
N ARG A 394 -18.19 0.65 6.05
CA ARG A 394 -17.92 1.49 4.87
C ARG A 394 -18.16 2.96 5.19
N ASN A 395 -17.32 3.84 4.62
CA ASN A 395 -17.34 5.30 4.81
C ASN A 395 -17.15 5.78 6.26
N ARG A 396 -16.76 4.91 7.20
CA ARG A 396 -16.29 5.31 8.53
C ARG A 396 -14.76 5.29 8.57
N HIS A 397 -14.18 6.27 9.24
CA HIS A 397 -12.73 6.46 9.27
C HIS A 397 -12.19 6.45 10.69
N LEU A 398 -11.01 5.86 10.87
CA LEU A 398 -10.31 5.79 12.16
C LEU A 398 -10.17 7.15 12.84
N PHE A 399 -9.87 8.21 12.08
CA PHE A 399 -9.65 9.53 12.65
C PHE A 399 -10.92 10.13 13.30
N PHE A 400 -12.12 9.62 12.99
CA PHE A 400 -13.37 10.03 13.64
C PHE A 400 -13.32 9.74 15.15
N ASN A 401 -12.85 8.56 15.55
CA ASN A 401 -12.72 8.20 16.97
C ASN A 401 -11.69 9.06 17.68
N ILE A 402 -10.55 9.33 17.03
CA ILE A 402 -9.52 10.20 17.60
C ILE A 402 -10.06 11.63 17.74
N ARG A 403 -10.69 12.18 16.71
CA ARG A 403 -11.25 13.53 16.71
C ARG A 403 -12.36 13.67 17.76
N ARG A 404 -13.23 12.66 17.91
CA ARG A 404 -14.24 12.58 18.98
C ARG A 404 -13.58 12.60 20.36
N LEU A 405 -12.60 11.73 20.60
CA LEU A 405 -11.86 11.67 21.86
C LEU A 405 -11.20 13.02 22.21
N MET A 406 -10.57 13.69 21.23
CA MET A 406 -9.95 15.00 21.43
C MET A 406 -10.98 16.07 21.83
N ASN A 407 -12.18 16.07 21.21
CA ASN A 407 -13.26 16.96 21.61
C ASN A 407 -13.75 16.67 23.03
N ILE A 408 -13.82 15.40 23.45
CA ILE A 408 -14.23 15.02 24.82
C ILE A 408 -13.21 15.48 25.86
N LEU A 409 -11.92 15.18 25.63
CA LEU A 409 -10.85 15.41 26.61
C LEU A 409 -10.49 16.88 26.81
N TYR A 410 -10.54 17.70 25.75
CA TYR A 410 -10.03 19.07 25.80
C TYR A 410 -11.11 20.16 25.78
N SER A 411 -12.38 19.78 25.61
CA SER A 411 -13.48 20.71 25.88
C SER A 411 -13.62 20.96 27.39
N PRO A 412 -14.23 22.09 27.81
CA PRO A 412 -14.50 22.35 29.22
C PRO A 412 -15.19 21.16 29.89
N ALA A 413 -14.64 20.71 31.02
CA ALA A 413 -15.10 19.53 31.74
C ALA A 413 -16.17 19.88 32.79
N SER A 414 -16.98 18.89 33.17
CA SER A 414 -17.89 19.00 34.32
C SER A 414 -17.11 19.11 35.64
N GLU A 415 -17.82 19.53 36.69
CA GLU A 415 -17.35 19.44 38.07
C GLU A 415 -17.34 17.99 38.58
N ASP A 416 -18.21 17.14 38.05
CA ASP A 416 -18.29 15.71 38.37
C ASP A 416 -17.04 14.96 37.91
N PRO A 417 -16.57 13.93 38.63
CA PRO A 417 -15.44 13.12 38.20
C PRO A 417 -15.73 12.37 36.89
N GLU A 418 -14.88 12.60 35.88
CA GLU A 418 -14.97 12.00 34.55
C GLU A 418 -13.73 11.16 34.23
N VAL A 419 -13.93 9.96 33.67
CA VAL A 419 -12.85 9.04 33.27
C VAL A 419 -13.08 8.48 31.86
N VAL A 420 -11.98 8.20 31.16
CA VAL A 420 -11.98 7.38 29.95
C VAL A 420 -11.35 6.03 30.29
N VAL A 421 -12.01 4.93 29.94
CA VAL A 421 -11.48 3.58 30.15
C VAL A 421 -11.24 2.94 28.79
N SER A 422 -9.98 2.63 28.50
CA SER A 422 -9.55 1.89 27.32
C SER A 422 -9.52 0.40 27.66
N LEU A 423 -10.45 -0.36 27.10
CA LEU A 423 -10.56 -1.81 27.33
C LEU A 423 -9.75 -2.59 26.29
N ASP A 424 -8.94 -3.53 26.76
CA ASP A 424 -8.21 -4.48 25.91
C ASP A 424 -8.94 -5.83 25.92
N ALA A 425 -9.36 -6.30 24.74
CA ALA A 425 -10.01 -7.59 24.58
C ALA A 425 -8.99 -8.72 24.35
N GLU A 426 -9.13 -9.83 25.07
CA GLU A 426 -8.24 -10.97 24.92
C GLU A 426 -8.57 -11.77 23.66
N LYS A 427 -7.83 -11.52 22.56
CA LYS A 427 -7.97 -12.27 21.30
C LYS A 427 -9.43 -12.26 20.78
N ALA A 428 -10.06 -11.08 20.75
CA ALA A 428 -11.49 -10.90 20.49
C ALA A 428 -12.03 -11.69 19.28
N PHE A 429 -11.32 -11.66 18.15
CA PHE A 429 -11.74 -12.39 16.94
C PHE A 429 -11.77 -13.90 17.15
N ASP A 430 -10.85 -14.46 17.93
CA ASP A 430 -10.67 -15.90 18.11
C ASP A 430 -11.67 -16.49 19.14
N ARG A 431 -12.39 -15.64 19.89
CA ARG A 431 -13.27 -16.05 21.00
C ARG A 431 -14.77 -15.95 20.72
N VAL A 432 -15.20 -15.39 19.58
CA VAL A 432 -16.63 -15.21 19.27
C VAL A 432 -17.35 -16.56 19.21
N GLU A 433 -18.33 -16.78 20.08
CA GLU A 433 -19.16 -17.98 20.07
C GLU A 433 -20.18 -17.96 18.91
N TRP A 434 -20.33 -19.07 18.18
CA TRP A 434 -21.13 -19.11 16.95
C TRP A 434 -22.64 -19.13 17.19
N ASP A 435 -23.09 -19.76 18.29
CA ASP A 435 -24.51 -19.77 18.66
C ASP A 435 -24.99 -18.35 19.00
N TYR A 436 -24.19 -17.60 19.77
CA TYR A 436 -24.42 -16.19 20.03
C TYR A 436 -24.41 -15.35 18.74
N LEU A 437 -23.43 -15.54 17.85
CA LEU A 437 -23.37 -14.83 16.57
C LEU A 437 -24.64 -15.07 15.74
N THR A 438 -25.10 -16.31 15.69
CA THR A 438 -26.33 -16.69 14.98
C THR A 438 -27.55 -16.00 15.58
N ALA A 439 -27.68 -16.00 16.90
CA ALA A 439 -28.75 -15.30 17.60
C ALA A 439 -28.71 -13.78 17.34
N ALA A 440 -27.53 -13.17 17.34
CA ALA A 440 -27.36 -11.75 17.02
C ALA A 440 -27.85 -11.43 15.60
N LEU A 441 -27.46 -12.24 14.60
CA LEU A 441 -27.90 -12.06 13.20
C LEU A 441 -29.42 -12.13 13.09
N TYR A 442 -30.06 -13.10 13.76
CA TYR A 442 -31.51 -13.20 13.79
C TYR A 442 -32.17 -11.94 14.37
N ARG A 443 -31.63 -11.40 15.47
CA ARG A 443 -32.14 -10.16 16.11
C ARG A 443 -31.93 -8.89 15.29
N PHE A 444 -30.93 -8.86 14.40
CA PHE A 444 -30.73 -7.79 13.42
C PHE A 444 -31.63 -7.92 12.19
N GLY A 445 -32.51 -8.94 12.13
CA GLY A 445 -33.44 -9.15 11.04
C GLY A 445 -32.85 -9.83 9.82
N PHE A 446 -31.72 -10.54 9.93
CA PHE A 446 -31.20 -11.34 8.82
C PHE A 446 -32.10 -12.56 8.58
N GLY A 447 -32.41 -12.83 7.31
CA GLY A 447 -33.26 -13.93 6.91
C GLY A 447 -32.65 -15.34 7.08
N PRO A 448 -33.48 -16.39 7.02
CA PRO A 448 -33.07 -17.75 7.29
C PRO A 448 -32.05 -18.31 6.30
N LYS A 449 -32.13 -17.98 4.99
CA LYS A 449 -31.16 -18.48 4.00
C LYS A 449 -29.79 -17.84 4.20
N PHE A 450 -29.73 -16.53 4.47
CA PHE A 450 -28.45 -15.89 4.77
C PHE A 450 -27.82 -16.46 6.04
N ILE A 451 -28.59 -16.66 7.10
CA ILE A 451 -28.12 -17.30 8.33
C ILE A 451 -27.66 -18.74 8.05
N ALA A 452 -28.36 -19.49 7.20
CA ALA A 452 -27.95 -20.84 6.79
C ALA A 452 -26.56 -20.82 6.12
N TRP A 453 -26.28 -19.86 5.25
CA TRP A 453 -24.94 -19.69 4.67
C TRP A 453 -23.85 -19.47 5.72
N ILE A 454 -24.12 -18.64 6.74
CA ILE A 454 -23.19 -18.45 7.85
C ILE A 454 -22.96 -19.77 8.59
N LYS A 455 -24.03 -20.49 8.95
CA LYS A 455 -23.92 -21.81 9.61
C LYS A 455 -23.11 -22.80 8.77
N ILE A 456 -23.34 -22.85 7.45
CA ILE A 456 -22.63 -23.73 6.51
C ILE A 456 -21.11 -23.43 6.51
N LEU A 457 -20.69 -22.16 6.55
CA LEU A 457 -19.28 -21.76 6.62
C LEU A 457 -18.60 -22.17 7.93
N TYR A 458 -19.36 -22.20 9.03
CA TYR A 458 -18.87 -22.53 10.37
C TYR A 458 -19.23 -23.95 10.84
N PHE A 459 -19.81 -24.80 9.98
CA PHE A 459 -20.30 -26.12 10.35
C PHE A 459 -19.22 -27.05 10.95
N SER A 460 -18.08 -27.21 10.26
CA SER A 460 -16.97 -28.04 10.77
C SER A 460 -15.61 -27.54 10.28
N PRO A 461 -15.16 -26.33 10.67
CA PRO A 461 -13.87 -25.81 10.26
C PRO A 461 -12.73 -26.68 10.80
N MET A 462 -11.74 -26.94 9.96
CA MET A 462 -10.53 -27.66 10.34
C MET A 462 -9.31 -26.76 10.09
N ALA A 463 -8.40 -26.71 11.05
CA ALA A 463 -7.17 -25.93 10.93
C ALA A 463 -5.93 -26.77 11.25
N SER A 464 -4.82 -26.50 10.56
CA SER A 464 -3.49 -27.00 10.94
C SER A 464 -2.55 -25.83 11.23
N VAL A 465 -1.61 -25.99 12.17
CA VAL A 465 -0.61 -24.96 12.46
C VAL A 465 0.67 -25.22 11.69
N ARG A 466 1.20 -24.19 11.01
CA ARG A 466 2.46 -24.25 10.29
C ARG A 466 3.58 -23.51 11.03
N THR A 467 4.60 -24.25 11.47
CA THR A 467 5.84 -23.69 12.06
C THR A 467 7.06 -24.37 11.47
N ASN A 468 8.14 -23.64 11.23
CA ASN A 468 9.43 -24.20 10.79
C ASN A 468 9.35 -25.19 9.59
N ASN A 469 8.43 -24.95 8.66
CA ASN A 469 8.10 -25.83 7.51
C ASN A 469 7.51 -27.21 7.86
N LEU A 470 7.05 -27.39 9.10
CA LEU A 470 6.19 -28.48 9.53
C LEU A 470 4.74 -28.00 9.57
N SER A 471 3.81 -28.91 9.32
CA SER A 471 2.38 -28.73 9.55
C SER A 471 1.94 -29.74 10.58
N SER A 472 1.12 -29.30 11.53
CA SER A 472 0.44 -30.20 12.45
C SER A 472 -0.65 -30.98 11.71
N ASP A 473 -1.21 -32.00 12.36
CA ASP A 473 -2.50 -32.53 11.95
C ASP A 473 -3.59 -31.46 12.08
N TYR A 474 -4.69 -31.68 11.37
CA TYR A 474 -5.88 -30.87 11.49
C TYR A 474 -6.55 -31.06 12.85
N PHE A 475 -7.08 -29.98 13.40
CA PHE A 475 -7.94 -29.98 14.58
C PHE A 475 -9.20 -29.14 14.29
N PRO A 476 -10.34 -29.48 14.91
CA PRO A 476 -11.59 -28.75 14.74
C PRO A 476 -11.53 -27.38 15.43
N LEU A 477 -12.23 -26.42 14.86
CA LEU A 477 -12.55 -25.16 15.54
C LEU A 477 -14.00 -25.23 16.03
N HIS A 478 -14.28 -24.64 17.20
CA HIS A 478 -15.63 -24.56 17.77
C HIS A 478 -16.11 -23.13 18.00
N ARG A 479 -15.19 -22.15 17.95
CA ARG A 479 -15.48 -20.72 18.07
C ARG A 479 -14.51 -19.87 17.26
N GLY A 480 -14.81 -18.58 17.22
CA GLY A 480 -13.99 -17.55 16.61
C GLY A 480 -14.32 -17.29 15.14
N SER A 481 -13.89 -16.12 14.68
CA SER A 481 -13.96 -15.71 13.29
C SER A 481 -12.60 -15.89 12.63
N ARG A 482 -12.55 -16.54 11.46
CA ARG A 482 -11.28 -16.92 10.82
C ARG A 482 -10.52 -15.68 10.35
N GLN A 483 -9.32 -15.42 10.90
CA GLN A 483 -8.49 -14.27 10.52
C GLN A 483 -7.93 -14.43 9.10
N GLY A 484 -8.43 -13.63 8.16
CA GLY A 484 -8.07 -13.70 6.73
C GLY A 484 -9.25 -14.02 5.80
N CYS A 485 -10.41 -14.35 6.38
CA CYS A 485 -11.69 -14.42 5.65
C CYS A 485 -12.21 -13.00 5.37
N PRO A 486 -12.74 -12.72 4.15
CA PRO A 486 -13.29 -11.41 3.82
C PRO A 486 -14.58 -11.06 4.58
N LEU A 487 -15.34 -12.06 5.04
CA LEU A 487 -16.60 -11.91 5.76
C LEU A 487 -16.43 -11.65 7.27
N SER A 488 -15.39 -12.25 7.87
CA SER A 488 -15.15 -12.21 9.33
C SER A 488 -15.15 -10.80 9.95
N PRO A 489 -14.55 -9.74 9.35
CA PRO A 489 -14.56 -8.41 9.97
C PRO A 489 -15.96 -7.82 10.10
N LEU A 490 -16.85 -8.12 9.16
CA LEU A 490 -18.24 -7.62 9.16
C LEU A 490 -19.08 -8.38 10.19
N LEU A 491 -18.93 -9.72 10.25
CA LEU A 491 -19.56 -10.53 11.29
C LEU A 491 -19.10 -10.13 12.69
N PHE A 492 -17.82 -9.79 12.86
CA PHE A 492 -17.31 -9.29 14.14
C PHE A 492 -17.93 -7.94 14.52
N ALA A 493 -18.10 -7.03 13.56
CA ALA A 493 -18.75 -5.74 13.79
C ALA A 493 -20.21 -5.91 14.24
N LEU A 494 -20.93 -6.89 13.68
CA LEU A 494 -22.27 -7.28 14.14
C LEU A 494 -22.24 -7.96 15.51
N ALA A 495 -21.27 -8.85 15.76
CA ALA A 495 -21.16 -9.56 17.02
C ALA A 495 -20.93 -8.65 18.23
N ILE A 496 -20.20 -7.53 18.05
CA ILE A 496 -19.88 -6.60 19.14
C ILE A 496 -20.92 -5.48 19.32
N GLU A 497 -21.76 -5.19 18.32
CA GLU A 497 -22.76 -4.11 18.41
C GLU A 497 -23.79 -4.31 19.55
N PRO A 498 -24.30 -5.52 19.86
CA PRO A 498 -25.18 -5.72 21.01
C PRO A 498 -24.58 -5.29 22.35
N LEU A 499 -23.26 -5.47 22.54
CA LEU A 499 -22.56 -4.93 23.72
C LEU A 499 -22.59 -3.40 23.72
N ALA A 500 -22.35 -2.77 22.57
CA ALA A 500 -22.40 -1.32 22.46
C ALA A 500 -23.80 -0.76 22.73
N ILE A 501 -24.85 -1.43 22.23
CA ILE A 501 -26.26 -1.11 22.52
C ILE A 501 -26.51 -1.21 24.03
N ALA A 502 -26.15 -2.34 24.66
CA ALA A 502 -26.36 -2.57 26.09
C ALA A 502 -25.66 -1.54 26.99
N LEU A 503 -24.47 -1.06 26.60
CA LEU A 503 -23.76 0.00 27.31
C LEU A 503 -24.40 1.38 27.09
N ARG A 504 -24.90 1.64 25.89
CA ARG A 504 -25.49 2.93 25.50
C ARG A 504 -26.88 3.13 26.12
N SER A 505 -27.73 2.11 26.08
CA SER A 505 -29.12 2.15 26.56
C SER A 505 -29.27 2.02 28.07
N ASN A 506 -28.19 1.75 28.80
CA ASN A 506 -28.26 1.61 30.25
C ASN A 506 -28.19 2.98 30.94
N ASP A 507 -29.31 3.42 31.50
CA ASP A 507 -29.42 4.71 32.19
C ASP A 507 -28.64 4.77 33.51
N ALA A 508 -28.32 3.62 34.11
CA ALA A 508 -27.46 3.56 35.29
C ALA A 508 -25.97 3.81 34.97
N ILE A 509 -25.60 3.87 33.67
CA ILE A 509 -24.27 4.25 33.22
C ILE A 509 -24.34 5.69 32.73
N GLN A 510 -23.76 6.61 33.49
CA GLN A 510 -23.65 8.02 33.12
C GLN A 510 -22.42 8.24 32.23
N GLY A 511 -22.63 8.83 31.06
CA GLY A 511 -21.59 9.18 30.10
C GLY A 511 -21.03 10.58 30.29
N ILE A 512 -20.02 10.94 29.50
CA ILE A 512 -19.46 12.29 29.49
C ILE A 512 -20.25 13.16 28.51
N THR A 513 -20.84 14.25 28.99
CA THR A 513 -21.63 15.15 28.15
C THR A 513 -20.78 16.32 27.65
N ARG A 514 -20.82 16.57 26.34
CA ARG A 514 -20.20 17.74 25.70
C ARG A 514 -21.11 18.30 24.62
N ALA A 515 -21.28 19.62 24.61
CA ALA A 515 -22.05 20.34 23.59
C ALA A 515 -23.47 19.76 23.37
N GLY A 516 -24.14 19.35 24.46
CA GLY A 516 -25.49 18.77 24.42
C GLY A 516 -25.58 17.27 24.13
N TRP A 517 -24.45 16.59 23.91
CA TRP A 517 -24.43 15.16 23.57
C TRP A 517 -23.73 14.33 24.64
N GLU A 518 -24.42 13.34 25.20
CA GLU A 518 -23.85 12.35 26.12
C GLU A 518 -23.04 11.30 25.33
N GLN A 519 -21.83 11.02 25.79
CA GLN A 519 -20.92 10.05 25.18
C GLN A 519 -20.70 8.92 26.18
N LYS A 520 -21.04 7.68 25.81
CA LYS A 520 -20.83 6.48 26.66
C LYS A 520 -19.80 5.51 26.10
N VAL A 521 -19.81 5.27 24.79
CA VAL A 521 -18.96 4.26 24.14
C VAL A 521 -18.41 4.73 22.78
N SER A 522 -17.22 4.27 22.42
CA SER A 522 -16.65 4.35 21.07
C SER A 522 -15.89 3.06 20.77
N LEU A 523 -16.06 2.52 19.57
CA LEU A 523 -15.41 1.29 19.15
C LEU A 523 -14.62 1.51 17.85
N TYR A 524 -13.46 0.87 17.77
CA TYR A 524 -12.77 0.62 16.52
C TYR A 524 -12.41 -0.87 16.46
N ALA A 525 -13.25 -1.66 15.79
CA ALA A 525 -13.18 -3.12 15.89
C ALA A 525 -13.29 -3.56 17.36
N ASP A 526 -12.25 -4.21 17.90
CA ASP A 526 -12.15 -4.70 19.28
C ASP A 526 -11.63 -3.64 20.27
N ASP A 527 -11.04 -2.53 19.81
CA ASP A 527 -10.61 -1.43 20.67
C ASP A 527 -11.85 -0.65 21.16
N LEU A 528 -12.20 -0.82 22.43
CA LEU A 528 -13.39 -0.22 23.06
C LEU A 528 -12.98 0.87 24.07
N LEU A 529 -13.49 2.09 23.88
CA LEU A 529 -13.39 3.17 24.86
C LEU A 529 -14.73 3.39 25.55
N LEU A 530 -14.71 3.40 26.88
CA LEU A 530 -15.82 3.87 27.71
C LEU A 530 -15.56 5.31 28.15
N PHE A 531 -16.59 6.14 28.04
CA PHE A 531 -16.63 7.50 28.55
C PHE A 531 -17.58 7.51 29.74
N ILE A 532 -17.06 7.74 30.95
CA ILE A 532 -17.84 7.56 32.17
C ILE A 532 -17.77 8.83 33.03
N SER A 533 -18.94 9.31 33.43
CA SER A 533 -19.12 10.27 34.51
C SER A 533 -19.51 9.53 35.79
N ASN A 534 -19.12 10.06 36.94
CA ASN A 534 -19.36 9.45 38.25
C ASN A 534 -18.89 7.98 38.30
N PRO A 535 -17.57 7.73 38.13
CA PRO A 535 -17.02 6.38 38.00
C PRO A 535 -17.33 5.44 39.17
N ASN A 536 -17.54 5.95 40.38
CA ASN A 536 -17.86 5.12 41.55
C ASN A 536 -19.19 4.37 41.39
N THR A 537 -20.17 4.94 40.68
CA THR A 537 -21.48 4.34 40.46
C THR A 537 -21.58 3.70 39.07
N SER A 538 -21.12 4.38 38.03
CA SER A 538 -21.27 3.96 36.64
C SER A 538 -20.31 2.82 36.23
N LEU A 539 -19.07 2.81 36.74
CA LEU A 539 -18.06 1.82 36.32
C LEU A 539 -18.40 0.38 36.74
N PRO A 540 -18.86 0.11 37.98
CA PRO A 540 -19.32 -1.23 38.37
C PRO A 540 -20.48 -1.74 37.50
N ARG A 541 -21.37 -0.85 37.06
CA ARG A 541 -22.50 -1.20 36.18
C ARG A 541 -22.01 -1.57 34.78
N ALA A 542 -21.10 -0.79 34.21
CA ALA A 542 -20.47 -1.12 32.93
C ALA A 542 -19.73 -2.47 32.98
N LEU A 543 -18.98 -2.73 34.05
CA LEU A 543 -18.30 -4.02 34.28
C LEU A 543 -19.28 -5.19 34.41
N SER A 544 -20.44 -4.98 35.04
CA SER A 544 -21.50 -5.99 35.13
C SER A 544 -22.06 -6.35 33.75
N VAL A 545 -22.32 -5.34 32.89
CA VAL A 545 -22.75 -5.57 31.49
C VAL A 545 -21.69 -6.34 30.71
N LEU A 546 -20.42 -5.95 30.83
CA LEU A 546 -19.30 -6.65 30.17
C LEU A 546 -19.16 -8.10 30.62
N LYS A 547 -19.37 -8.39 31.92
CA LYS A 547 -19.34 -9.75 32.46
C LYS A 547 -20.49 -10.60 31.92
N LYS A 548 -21.72 -10.07 31.91
CA LYS A 548 -22.90 -10.75 31.33
C LYS A 548 -22.74 -11.02 29.84
N PHE A 549 -22.22 -10.04 29.10
CA PHE A 549 -21.93 -10.20 27.68
C PHE A 549 -20.85 -11.27 27.44
N GLY A 550 -19.80 -11.28 28.27
CA GLY A 550 -18.71 -12.25 28.16
C GLY A 550 -19.15 -13.70 28.37
N SER A 551 -20.13 -13.95 29.24
CA SER A 551 -20.65 -15.32 29.48
C SER A 551 -21.45 -15.91 28.33
N ILE A 552 -21.96 -15.09 27.40
CA ILE A 552 -22.75 -15.55 26.25
C ILE A 552 -21.98 -15.48 24.92
N SER A 553 -21.13 -14.46 24.76
CA SER A 553 -20.45 -14.18 23.49
C SER A 553 -19.03 -14.76 23.40
N GLY A 554 -18.47 -15.21 24.54
CA GLY A 554 -17.06 -15.55 24.70
C GLY A 554 -16.13 -14.35 24.84
N TYR A 555 -16.65 -13.11 24.83
CA TYR A 555 -15.85 -11.89 24.97
C TYR A 555 -15.17 -11.82 26.34
N LYS A 556 -13.84 -11.72 26.33
CA LYS A 556 -13.02 -11.72 27.54
C LYS A 556 -12.14 -10.48 27.62
N LEU A 557 -12.20 -9.78 28.76
CA LEU A 557 -11.39 -8.59 29.02
C LEU A 557 -10.03 -8.94 29.59
N ASN A 558 -9.00 -8.23 29.12
CA ASN A 558 -7.68 -8.24 29.73
C ASN A 558 -7.56 -7.05 30.70
N LEU A 559 -7.97 -7.27 31.95
CA LEU A 559 -7.98 -6.20 32.97
C LEU A 559 -6.58 -5.63 33.23
N GLY A 560 -5.53 -6.46 33.20
CA GLY A 560 -4.14 -6.02 33.40
C GLY A 560 -3.57 -5.16 32.27
N LYS A 561 -4.18 -5.17 31.08
CA LYS A 561 -3.81 -4.30 29.95
C LYS A 561 -4.79 -3.15 29.72
N SER A 562 -5.97 -3.23 30.33
CA SER A 562 -6.97 -2.18 30.23
C SER A 562 -6.52 -0.97 31.06
N GLU A 563 -6.64 0.22 30.50
CA GLU A 563 -6.10 1.45 31.06
C GLU A 563 -7.24 2.43 31.42
N LEU A 564 -7.20 3.01 32.61
CA LEU A 564 -8.14 4.04 33.08
C LEU A 564 -7.43 5.39 33.11
N PHE A 565 -7.99 6.38 32.41
CA PHE A 565 -7.46 7.73 32.26
C PHE A 565 -8.41 8.78 32.90
N PRO A 566 -8.03 9.40 34.04
CA PRO A 566 -8.81 10.47 34.66
C PRO A 566 -8.82 11.74 33.81
N VAL A 567 -9.99 12.22 33.41
CA VAL A 567 -10.11 13.36 32.46
C VAL A 567 -9.91 14.70 33.18
N ASN A 568 -10.66 14.94 34.25
CA ASN A 568 -10.71 16.24 34.92
C ASN A 568 -10.00 16.23 36.29
N LYS A 569 -10.05 17.36 37.01
CA LYS A 569 -9.41 17.50 38.33
C LYS A 569 -10.14 16.70 39.41
N ALA A 570 -11.47 16.58 39.32
CA ALA A 570 -12.27 15.79 40.26
C ALA A 570 -11.89 14.31 40.20
N ALA A 571 -11.81 13.73 39.00
CA ALA A 571 -11.41 12.34 38.82
C ALA A 571 -9.98 12.03 39.31
N LEU A 572 -9.05 12.99 39.24
CA LEU A 572 -7.70 12.80 39.79
C LEU A 572 -7.67 12.63 41.31
N LYS A 573 -8.68 13.15 42.01
CA LYS A 573 -8.81 13.04 43.47
C LYS A 573 -9.50 11.74 43.90
N CYS A 574 -10.17 11.04 42.97
CA CYS A 574 -10.86 9.79 43.26
C CYS A 574 -9.86 8.64 43.46
N SER A 575 -10.16 7.75 44.41
CA SER A 575 -9.48 6.47 44.53
C SER A 575 -10.16 5.44 43.62
N PHE A 576 -9.40 4.85 42.70
CA PHE A 576 -9.87 3.81 41.79
C PHE A 576 -9.36 2.41 42.18
N THR A 577 -8.97 2.21 43.44
CA THR A 577 -8.37 0.96 43.95
C THR A 577 -9.21 -0.29 43.68
N SER A 578 -10.54 -0.14 43.58
CA SER A 578 -11.47 -1.23 43.27
C SER A 578 -11.47 -1.68 41.81
N SER A 579 -10.90 -0.90 40.87
CA SER A 579 -11.19 -1.05 39.44
C SER A 579 -10.33 -2.07 38.68
N GLN A 580 -9.33 -2.71 39.30
CA GLN A 580 -8.36 -3.65 38.69
C GLN A 580 -7.59 -3.13 37.45
N PHE A 581 -7.92 -1.93 36.95
CA PHE A 581 -7.33 -1.30 35.77
C PHE A 581 -5.99 -0.65 36.08
N ARG A 582 -5.16 -0.55 35.05
CA ARG A 582 -3.95 0.26 35.10
C ARG A 582 -4.31 1.74 35.01
N ILE A 583 -4.12 2.48 36.11
CA ILE A 583 -4.40 3.92 36.14
C ILE A 583 -3.26 4.68 35.46
N VAL A 584 -3.59 5.42 34.42
CA VAL A 584 -2.65 6.24 33.64
C VAL A 584 -3.01 7.71 33.82
N ARG A 585 -2.09 8.51 34.40
CA ARG A 585 -2.37 9.90 34.78
C ARG A 585 -1.89 10.94 33.75
N ASP A 586 -0.82 10.63 33.04
CA ASP A 586 -0.16 11.58 32.13
C ASP A 586 -0.53 11.36 30.67
N GLN A 587 -0.44 10.11 30.21
CA GLN A 587 -0.72 9.73 28.82
C GLN A 587 -1.08 8.26 28.68
N PHE A 588 -1.83 7.94 27.61
CA PHE A 588 -2.13 6.58 27.18
C PHE A 588 -2.07 6.48 25.65
N THR A 589 -2.02 5.25 25.11
CA THR A 589 -1.96 5.05 23.65
C THR A 589 -3.29 4.54 23.14
N TYR A 590 -3.90 5.25 22.19
CA TYR A 590 -5.13 4.83 21.53
C TYR A 590 -4.97 4.92 20.01
N LEU A 591 -5.24 3.81 19.32
CA LEU A 591 -5.05 3.67 17.86
C LEU A 591 -3.68 4.19 17.40
N GLY A 592 -2.60 3.91 18.14
CA GLY A 592 -1.25 4.35 17.78
C GLY A 592 -0.95 5.86 17.94
N VAL A 593 -1.85 6.64 18.53
CA VAL A 593 -1.63 8.03 18.97
C VAL A 593 -1.40 8.04 20.48
N LYS A 594 -0.38 8.76 20.94
CA LYS A 594 -0.21 9.05 22.37
C LYS A 594 -1.12 10.22 22.75
N VAL A 595 -2.13 9.93 23.55
CA VAL A 595 -3.10 10.90 24.06
C VAL A 595 -2.59 11.42 25.40
N THR A 596 -2.43 12.74 25.53
CA THR A 596 -1.83 13.39 26.71
C THR A 596 -2.85 14.19 27.49
N ARG A 597 -2.64 14.40 28.80
CA ARG A 597 -3.53 15.26 29.61
C ARG A 597 -3.61 16.70 29.12
N LYS A 598 -2.48 17.29 28.72
CA LYS A 598 -2.42 18.65 28.17
C LYS A 598 -2.38 18.61 26.64
N TYR A 599 -3.21 19.43 25.99
CA TYR A 599 -3.25 19.55 24.54
C TYR A 599 -1.88 19.95 23.93
N SER A 600 -1.14 20.82 24.62
CA SER A 600 0.19 21.29 24.19
C SER A 600 1.22 20.17 24.04
N ASN A 601 1.09 19.09 24.82
CA ASN A 601 2.09 18.02 24.87
C ASN A 601 1.93 17.04 23.70
N LEU A 602 0.78 17.02 23.02
CA LEU A 602 0.53 16.13 21.90
C LEU A 602 1.56 16.30 20.77
N PHE A 603 2.03 17.53 20.54
CA PHE A 603 3.05 17.81 19.52
C PHE A 603 4.38 17.11 19.84
N GLN A 604 4.84 17.26 21.08
CA GLN A 604 6.11 16.68 21.54
C GLN A 604 6.06 15.14 21.51
N GLU A 605 5.02 14.55 22.09
CA GLU A 605 4.90 13.11 22.27
C GLU A 605 4.67 12.33 20.98
N ASN A 606 4.07 12.97 19.96
CA ASN A 606 3.74 12.30 18.70
C ASN A 606 4.66 12.72 17.54
N PHE A 607 4.82 14.03 17.28
CA PHE A 607 5.55 14.51 16.10
C PHE A 607 7.06 14.56 16.33
N VAL A 608 7.51 15.14 17.44
CA VAL A 608 8.95 15.24 17.77
C VAL A 608 9.51 13.84 18.05
N ALA A 609 8.83 13.03 18.86
CA ALA A 609 9.22 11.65 19.11
C ALA A 609 9.25 10.78 17.84
N LEU A 610 8.39 11.04 16.85
CA LEU A 610 8.48 10.37 15.54
C LEU A 610 9.69 10.86 14.73
N ALA A 611 9.96 12.16 14.71
CA ALA A 611 11.12 12.74 14.05
C ALA A 611 12.44 12.17 14.61
N ASP A 612 12.55 11.98 15.92
CA ASP A 612 13.77 11.42 16.53
C ASP A 612 13.95 9.93 16.23
N ARG A 613 12.87 9.13 16.25
CA ARG A 613 12.92 7.74 15.77
C ARG A 613 13.28 7.63 14.29
N LEU A 614 12.94 8.63 13.49
CA LEU A 614 13.30 8.68 12.09
C LEU A 614 14.79 8.96 11.87
N LYS A 615 15.41 9.82 12.69
CA LYS A 615 16.87 10.01 12.66
C LYS A 615 17.60 8.69 12.89
N GLN A 616 17.15 7.88 13.86
CA GLN A 616 17.67 6.54 14.11
C GLN A 616 17.38 5.56 12.95
N SER A 617 16.27 5.72 12.25
CA SER A 617 15.98 4.89 11.06
C SER A 617 16.87 5.26 9.87
N PHE A 618 17.23 6.55 9.72
CA PHE A 618 18.12 7.03 8.68
C PHE A 618 19.56 6.52 8.85
N THR A 619 20.05 6.33 10.08
CA THR A 619 21.38 5.73 10.28
C THR A 619 21.44 4.30 9.72
N PHE A 620 20.40 3.50 9.97
CA PHE A 620 20.27 2.18 9.37
C PHE A 620 20.15 2.25 7.84
N TRP A 621 19.31 3.12 7.29
CA TRP A 621 19.14 3.22 5.84
C TRP A 621 20.38 3.77 5.12
N ASN A 622 21.18 4.62 5.77
CA ASN A 622 22.47 5.09 5.24
C ASN A 622 23.52 3.98 5.11
N SER A 623 23.41 2.90 5.90
CA SER A 623 24.28 1.72 5.74
C SER A 623 23.98 0.93 4.47
N LEU A 624 22.81 1.14 3.86
CA LEU A 624 22.40 0.46 2.65
C LEU A 624 22.90 1.24 1.42
N PRO A 625 23.38 0.56 0.36
CA PRO A 625 23.82 1.22 -0.87
C PRO A 625 22.62 1.70 -1.69
N LEU A 626 22.01 2.82 -1.28
CA LEU A 626 20.81 3.40 -1.90
C LEU A 626 21.17 4.52 -2.88
N SER A 627 20.57 4.47 -4.08
CA SER A 627 20.64 5.58 -5.06
C SER A 627 19.84 6.80 -4.60
N LEU A 628 20.04 7.96 -5.25
CA LEU A 628 19.28 9.19 -4.98
C LEU A 628 17.76 8.96 -5.04
N ILE A 629 17.31 8.25 -6.08
CA ILE A 629 15.90 7.90 -6.27
C ILE A 629 15.45 6.91 -5.18
N GLY A 630 16.29 5.93 -4.83
CA GLY A 630 16.03 5.00 -3.75
C GLY A 630 15.80 5.71 -2.41
N LYS A 631 16.62 6.71 -2.08
CA LYS A 631 16.45 7.52 -0.86
C LYS A 631 15.16 8.35 -0.87
N VAL A 632 14.81 8.97 -2.00
CA VAL A 632 13.51 9.65 -2.16
C VAL A 632 12.35 8.68 -1.98
N ASN A 633 12.46 7.47 -2.54
CA ASN A 633 11.44 6.43 -2.38
C ASN A 633 11.35 5.94 -0.92
N VAL A 634 12.45 5.85 -0.18
CA VAL A 634 12.42 5.56 1.27
C VAL A 634 11.59 6.61 2.00
N ILE A 635 11.83 7.89 1.75
CA ILE A 635 11.02 8.97 2.34
C ILE A 635 9.55 8.83 1.95
N LYS A 636 9.26 8.62 0.66
CA LYS A 636 7.90 8.52 0.13
C LYS A 636 7.12 7.30 0.64
N MET A 637 7.76 6.14 0.75
CA MET A 637 7.08 4.88 1.05
C MET A 637 7.14 4.47 2.52
N ASN A 638 8.16 4.91 3.28
CA ASN A 638 8.34 4.51 4.68
C ASN A 638 8.14 5.67 5.68
N VAL A 639 8.48 6.91 5.29
CA VAL A 639 8.43 8.07 6.20
C VAL A 639 7.11 8.82 6.08
N LEU A 640 6.71 9.17 4.85
CA LEU A 640 5.48 9.91 4.58
C LEU A 640 4.23 9.25 5.19
N PRO A 641 3.99 7.92 5.06
CA PRO A 641 2.77 7.32 5.63
C PRO A 641 2.67 7.46 7.16
N LYS A 642 3.80 7.47 7.88
CA LYS A 642 3.83 7.62 9.35
C LYS A 642 3.41 9.03 9.78
N PHE A 643 3.91 10.06 9.10
CA PHE A 643 3.49 11.44 9.37
C PHE A 643 2.10 11.74 8.86
N LEU A 644 1.74 11.24 7.67
CA LEU A 644 0.42 11.40 7.09
C LEU A 644 -0.67 10.78 7.99
N TYR A 645 -0.37 9.69 8.69
CA TYR A 645 -1.23 9.16 9.72
C TYR A 645 -1.50 10.18 10.85
N LEU A 646 -0.44 10.78 11.40
CA LEU A 646 -0.57 11.78 12.46
C LEU A 646 -1.25 13.06 11.97
N PHE A 647 -0.96 13.55 10.76
CA PHE A 647 -1.60 14.72 10.17
C PHE A 647 -3.11 14.54 10.00
N GLN A 648 -3.57 13.31 9.73
CA GLN A 648 -4.99 13.00 9.61
C GLN A 648 -5.71 12.90 10.97
N CYS A 649 -5.00 12.45 12.01
CA CYS A 649 -5.61 12.16 13.31
C CYS A 649 -5.53 13.34 14.29
N LEU A 650 -4.46 14.13 14.24
CA LEU A 650 -4.17 15.18 15.22
C LEU A 650 -4.30 16.59 14.61
N PRO A 651 -5.26 17.39 15.08
CA PRO A 651 -5.50 18.74 14.56
C PRO A 651 -4.70 19.81 15.28
N ILE A 652 -3.38 19.64 15.28
CA ILE A 652 -2.48 20.50 16.02
C ILE A 652 -1.83 21.46 15.05
N PHE A 653 -1.77 22.74 15.43
CA PHE A 653 -0.98 23.71 14.71
C PHE A 653 0.51 23.35 14.79
N ILE A 654 1.11 23.03 13.65
CA ILE A 654 2.54 22.75 13.53
C ILE A 654 3.27 24.00 13.01
N PRO A 655 4.31 24.48 13.72
CA PRO A 655 5.08 25.64 13.29
C PRO A 655 5.92 25.34 12.04
N LYS A 656 6.15 26.37 11.21
CA LYS A 656 6.97 26.24 9.99
C LYS A 656 8.39 25.75 10.28
N SER A 657 8.95 26.09 11.45
CA SER A 657 10.28 25.64 11.90
C SER A 657 10.42 24.12 11.97
N PHE A 658 9.35 23.41 12.37
CA PHE A 658 9.35 21.95 12.40
C PHE A 658 9.51 21.36 10.99
N PHE A 659 8.75 21.84 10.02
CA PHE A 659 8.86 21.39 8.63
C PHE A 659 10.21 21.74 8.02
N ILE A 660 10.80 22.89 8.37
CA ILE A 660 12.15 23.26 7.95
C ILE A 660 13.19 22.28 8.50
N SER A 661 13.14 21.96 9.79
CA SER A 661 14.05 20.99 10.43
C SER A 661 13.92 19.59 9.82
N LEU A 662 12.68 19.17 9.54
CA LEU A 662 12.37 17.88 8.93
C LEU A 662 12.87 17.82 7.47
N ASP A 663 12.69 18.89 6.69
CA ASP A 663 13.25 19.00 5.35
C ASP A 663 14.78 19.01 5.36
N GLN A 664 15.43 19.68 6.31
CA GLN A 664 16.89 19.64 6.48
C GLN A 664 17.37 18.21 6.75
N THR A 665 16.68 17.47 7.61
CA THR A 665 16.98 16.07 7.90
C THR A 665 16.87 15.21 6.64
N PHE A 666 15.84 15.42 5.83
CA PHE A 666 15.68 14.71 4.56
C PHE A 666 16.76 15.06 3.55
N MET A 667 17.10 16.34 3.42
CA MET A 667 18.17 16.76 2.51
C MET A 667 19.52 16.19 2.95
N HIS A 668 19.81 16.18 4.26
CA HIS A 668 21.00 15.54 4.81
C HIS A 668 21.05 14.03 4.48
N PHE A 669 19.93 13.32 4.64
CA PHE A 669 19.82 11.90 4.27
C PHE A 669 20.00 11.66 2.76
N ILE A 670 19.29 12.42 1.93
CA ILE A 670 19.32 12.31 0.46
C ILE A 670 20.75 12.50 -0.07
N TRP A 671 21.50 13.46 0.50
CA TRP A 671 22.83 13.84 0.02
C TRP A 671 24.01 13.28 0.82
N ASP A 672 23.80 12.34 1.76
CA ASP A 672 24.88 11.77 2.60
C ASP A 672 25.65 12.83 3.39
N GLY A 673 24.92 13.83 3.89
CA GLY A 673 25.51 14.99 4.57
C GLY A 673 26.27 15.97 3.67
N LYS A 674 26.35 15.71 2.36
CA LYS A 674 26.98 16.62 1.39
C LYS A 674 26.06 17.78 1.04
N VAL A 675 26.64 18.85 0.51
CA VAL A 675 25.90 20.01 0.03
C VAL A 675 24.91 19.59 -1.08
N PRO A 676 23.60 19.92 -0.95
CA PRO A 676 22.61 19.60 -1.97
C PRO A 676 22.97 20.18 -3.33
N ARG A 677 23.02 19.33 -4.36
CA ARG A 677 23.32 19.78 -5.73
C ARG A 677 22.10 20.29 -6.49
N ILE A 678 20.91 19.91 -6.03
CA ILE A 678 19.62 20.36 -6.57
C ILE A 678 18.82 20.96 -5.43
N GLY A 679 18.20 22.11 -5.68
CA GLY A 679 17.29 22.74 -4.73
C GLY A 679 16.07 21.86 -4.42
N ARG A 680 15.68 21.81 -3.15
CA ARG A 680 14.53 21.01 -2.64
C ARG A 680 13.27 21.15 -3.51
N LYS A 681 12.93 22.38 -3.91
CA LYS A 681 11.74 22.67 -4.74
C LYS A 681 11.70 21.88 -6.05
N HIS A 682 12.86 21.60 -6.65
CA HIS A 682 12.93 20.83 -7.90
C HIS A 682 12.78 19.33 -7.64
N LEU A 683 13.31 18.82 -6.52
CA LEU A 683 13.11 17.43 -6.10
C LEU A 683 11.63 17.15 -5.80
N GLN A 684 10.91 18.13 -5.26
CA GLN A 684 9.50 18.04 -4.90
C GLN A 684 8.53 18.07 -6.10
N LYS A 685 8.99 18.50 -7.28
CA LYS A 685 8.17 18.53 -8.49
C LYS A 685 7.67 17.13 -8.90
N PRO A 686 6.49 17.03 -9.55
CA PRO A 686 5.99 15.81 -10.15
C PRO A 686 6.99 15.23 -11.15
N ARG A 687 6.88 13.92 -11.40
CA ARG A 687 7.71 13.23 -12.38
C ARG A 687 7.46 13.73 -13.80
N SER A 688 6.22 14.08 -14.13
CA SER A 688 5.85 14.70 -15.42
C SER A 688 6.62 16.00 -15.67
N LEU A 689 6.89 16.77 -14.62
CA LEU A 689 7.68 18.01 -14.68
C LEU A 689 9.18 17.77 -14.40
N GLY A 690 9.69 16.56 -14.62
CA GLY A 690 11.11 16.20 -14.45
C GLY A 690 11.66 16.22 -13.02
N GLY A 691 10.80 16.33 -12.00
CA GLY A 691 11.17 16.21 -10.59
C GLY A 691 11.26 14.75 -10.11
N LEU A 692 11.51 14.52 -8.82
CA LEU A 692 11.51 13.17 -8.23
C LEU A 692 10.23 12.85 -7.43
N ALA A 693 9.27 13.78 -7.40
CA ALA A 693 8.08 13.73 -6.55
C ALA A 693 8.43 13.48 -5.07
N LEU A 694 9.48 14.14 -4.58
CA LEU A 694 9.82 14.17 -3.16
C LEU A 694 8.62 14.80 -2.41
N PRO A 695 8.06 14.14 -1.38
CA PRO A 695 6.88 14.69 -0.70
C PRO A 695 7.15 16.03 -0.02
N ASN A 696 6.22 16.99 -0.16
CA ASN A 696 6.18 18.19 0.65
C ASN A 696 5.30 17.94 1.89
N PHE A 697 5.92 17.72 3.04
CA PHE A 697 5.23 17.32 4.27
C PHE A 697 4.30 18.41 4.81
N GLN A 698 4.64 19.69 4.62
CA GLN A 698 3.77 20.80 5.00
C GLN A 698 2.49 20.83 4.15
N THR A 699 2.62 20.53 2.85
CA THR A 699 1.46 20.46 1.94
C THR A 699 0.57 19.26 2.27
N TYR A 700 1.15 18.09 2.55
CA TYR A 700 0.40 16.93 3.04
C TYR A 700 -0.30 17.19 4.38
N TYR A 701 0.35 17.93 5.27
CA TYR A 701 -0.23 18.33 6.55
C TYR A 701 -1.46 19.23 6.35
N TRP A 702 -1.38 20.23 5.48
CA TRP A 702 -2.54 21.05 5.12
C TRP A 702 -3.64 20.21 4.48
N ALA A 703 -3.32 19.42 3.46
CA ALA A 703 -4.29 18.58 2.75
C ALA A 703 -5.02 17.60 3.67
N ALA A 704 -4.30 16.94 4.59
CA ALA A 704 -4.89 16.03 5.57
C ALA A 704 -5.85 16.73 6.54
N ASN A 705 -5.48 17.92 7.01
CA ASN A 705 -6.35 18.72 7.88
C ASN A 705 -7.56 19.30 7.14
N PHE A 706 -7.40 19.68 5.86
CA PHE A 706 -8.49 20.22 5.06
C PHE A 706 -9.53 19.17 4.76
N ARG A 707 -9.13 17.91 4.50
CA ARG A 707 -10.08 16.81 4.41
C ARG A 707 -10.98 16.72 5.65
N ALA A 708 -10.44 16.90 6.86
CA ALA A 708 -11.25 16.91 8.07
C ALA A 708 -12.21 18.12 8.07
N VAL A 709 -11.72 19.31 7.73
CA VAL A 709 -12.51 20.53 7.66
C VAL A 709 -13.63 20.48 6.61
N LEU A 710 -13.45 19.76 5.50
CA LEU A 710 -14.49 19.58 4.48
C LEU A 710 -15.74 18.86 5.03
N TYR A 711 -15.63 18.06 6.09
CA TYR A 711 -16.81 17.51 6.78
C TYR A 711 -17.67 18.60 7.45
N TRP A 712 -17.14 19.79 7.71
CA TRP A 712 -17.94 20.92 8.20
C TRP A 712 -18.90 21.46 7.13
N LEU A 713 -18.60 21.25 5.84
CA LEU A 713 -19.43 21.69 4.70
C LEU A 713 -20.52 20.69 4.34
N GLN A 714 -20.40 19.43 4.77
CA GLN A 714 -21.39 18.41 4.46
C GLN A 714 -22.69 18.69 5.21
N THR A 715 -23.72 19.07 4.44
CA THR A 715 -25.10 19.32 4.87
C THR A 715 -26.05 18.20 4.44
N ASP A 716 -25.53 17.09 3.90
CA ASP A 716 -26.33 16.06 3.24
C ASP A 716 -27.39 15.47 4.21
N PRO A 717 -28.70 15.58 3.89
CA PRO A 717 -29.77 15.03 4.72
C PRO A 717 -29.87 13.50 4.63
N THR A 718 -29.17 12.84 3.70
CA THR A 718 -29.35 11.40 3.42
C THR A 718 -28.40 10.46 4.18
N GLY A 719 -27.41 10.97 4.90
CA GLY A 719 -26.45 10.15 5.66
C GLY A 719 -26.11 10.72 7.05
N PRO A 720 -25.86 9.89 8.07
CA PRO A 720 -25.59 10.37 9.42
C PRO A 720 -24.26 11.13 9.47
N ARG A 721 -24.34 12.42 9.76
CA ARG A 721 -23.17 13.29 9.97
C ARG A 721 -22.32 12.72 11.12
N PRO A 722 -20.97 12.64 10.99
CA PRO A 722 -20.15 12.11 12.07
C PRO A 722 -20.32 12.91 13.37
N LEU A 723 -20.43 12.22 14.50
CA LEU A 723 -20.74 12.81 15.81
C LEU A 723 -19.77 13.93 16.22
N TRP A 724 -18.48 13.79 15.93
CA TRP A 724 -17.49 14.83 16.22
C TRP A 724 -17.77 16.15 15.48
N VAL A 725 -18.38 16.10 14.30
CA VAL A 725 -18.78 17.28 13.53
C VAL A 725 -19.96 17.97 14.19
N GLN A 726 -20.91 17.20 14.72
CA GLN A 726 -22.04 17.72 15.48
C GLN A 726 -21.54 18.41 16.76
N MET A 727 -20.67 17.77 17.53
CA MET A 727 -20.04 18.36 18.72
C MET A 727 -19.33 19.69 18.40
N GLU A 728 -18.57 19.75 17.31
CA GLU A 728 -17.89 20.97 16.89
C GLU A 728 -18.85 22.05 16.43
N SER A 729 -19.91 21.68 15.69
CA SER A 729 -20.93 22.63 15.21
C SER A 729 -21.70 23.26 16.37
N GLU A 730 -22.14 22.45 17.32
CA GLU A 730 -22.82 22.90 18.54
C GLU A 730 -21.92 23.81 19.38
N SER A 731 -20.62 23.49 19.47
CA SER A 731 -19.66 24.29 20.25
C SER A 731 -19.40 25.71 19.72
N CYS A 732 -19.82 26.00 18.48
CA CYS A 732 -19.61 27.29 17.82
C CYS A 732 -20.92 28.03 17.47
N LYS A 733 -22.09 27.54 17.92
CA LYS A 733 -23.37 28.26 17.75
C LYS A 733 -23.31 29.68 18.34
N PRO A 734 -24.00 30.68 17.74
CA PRO A 734 -24.96 30.56 16.63
C PRO A 734 -24.34 30.56 15.23
N ALA A 735 -23.01 30.61 15.09
CA ALA A 735 -22.36 30.67 13.78
C ALA A 735 -22.19 29.27 13.16
N ALA A 736 -22.49 29.15 11.86
CA ALA A 736 -22.20 27.93 11.13
C ALA A 736 -20.69 27.76 10.90
N LEU A 737 -20.15 26.55 11.10
CA LEU A 737 -18.73 26.26 10.84
C LEU A 737 -18.32 26.56 9.38
N SER A 738 -19.22 26.30 8.42
CA SER A 738 -19.02 26.62 7.00
C SER A 738 -18.87 28.12 6.75
N SER A 739 -19.59 28.98 7.49
CA SER A 739 -19.44 30.43 7.42
C SER A 739 -18.04 30.89 7.86
N VAL A 740 -17.51 30.27 8.91
CA VAL A 740 -16.18 30.59 9.46
C VAL A 740 -15.06 30.20 8.49
N LEU A 741 -15.23 29.13 7.71
CA LEU A 741 -14.27 28.74 6.67
C LEU A 741 -14.21 29.70 5.51
N CYS A 742 -15.37 30.23 5.12
CA CYS A 742 -15.55 31.11 3.98
C CYS A 742 -15.29 32.58 4.30
N SER A 743 -15.01 32.93 5.56
CA SER A 743 -14.84 34.32 5.98
C SER A 743 -13.55 34.94 5.42
N SER A 744 -13.51 36.27 5.31
CA SER A 744 -12.25 36.99 5.05
C SER A 744 -11.27 36.83 6.23
N LEU A 745 -9.98 37.05 5.97
CA LEU A 745 -8.95 37.05 7.02
C LEU A 745 -8.76 38.44 7.64
N PRO A 746 -8.57 38.55 8.98
CA PRO A 746 -8.44 37.46 9.95
C PRO A 746 -9.80 36.87 10.38
N VAL A 747 -9.88 35.54 10.43
CA VAL A 747 -11.06 34.85 11.00
C VAL A 747 -11.08 35.05 12.51
N SER A 748 -11.98 35.90 13.02
CA SER A 748 -12.20 36.06 14.46
C SER A 748 -13.49 35.38 14.88
N LEU A 749 -13.34 34.24 15.57
CA LEU A 749 -14.44 33.62 16.32
C LEU A 749 -14.72 34.35 17.65
N GLY A 750 -13.89 35.31 18.07
CA GLY A 750 -13.99 35.97 19.37
C GLY A 750 -14.12 35.00 20.56
N LYS A 751 -14.94 35.35 21.56
CA LYS A 751 -15.34 34.47 22.67
C LYS A 751 -16.36 33.38 22.26
N ARG A 752 -16.83 33.34 21.00
CA ARG A 752 -18.03 32.59 20.58
C ARG A 752 -17.83 31.08 20.43
N CYS A 753 -16.60 30.60 20.29
CA CYS A 753 -16.31 29.16 20.28
C CYS A 753 -15.12 28.88 21.20
N ALA A 754 -15.35 28.20 22.33
CA ALA A 754 -14.32 27.87 23.31
C ALA A 754 -13.53 26.59 22.95
N ASN A 755 -14.03 25.81 22.00
CA ASN A 755 -13.47 24.51 21.63
C ASN A 755 -12.04 24.66 21.08
N PRO A 756 -11.01 24.11 21.76
CA PRO A 756 -9.62 24.22 21.32
C PRO A 756 -9.39 23.52 19.98
N ILE A 757 -10.12 22.45 19.70
CA ILE A 757 -9.96 21.65 18.48
C ILE A 757 -10.34 22.46 17.23
N VAL A 758 -11.51 23.13 17.27
CA VAL A 758 -11.95 24.02 16.20
C VAL A 758 -10.99 25.19 16.01
N LYS A 759 -10.56 25.84 17.11
CA LYS A 759 -9.58 26.94 17.06
C LYS A 759 -8.30 26.52 16.36
N GLN A 760 -7.78 25.33 16.65
CA GLN A 760 -6.55 24.84 16.04
C GLN A 760 -6.77 24.52 14.56
N SER A 761 -7.83 23.81 14.19
CA SER A 761 -8.16 23.57 12.77
C SER A 761 -8.26 24.87 11.96
N LEU A 762 -8.85 25.93 12.52
CA LEU A 762 -8.90 27.24 11.87
C LEU A 762 -7.55 27.96 11.82
N LYS A 763 -6.69 27.81 12.84
CA LYS A 763 -5.30 28.30 12.76
C LYS A 763 -4.54 27.64 11.61
N ILE A 764 -4.78 26.35 11.35
CA ILE A 764 -4.17 25.62 10.23
C ILE A 764 -4.70 26.15 8.89
N TRP A 765 -6.02 26.35 8.77
CA TRP A 765 -6.65 26.97 7.61
C TRP A 765 -6.09 28.37 7.31
N ASN A 766 -5.95 29.20 8.35
CA ASN A 766 -5.39 30.55 8.25
C ASN A 766 -3.91 30.52 7.85
N GLN A 767 -3.13 29.58 8.39
CA GLN A 767 -1.71 29.43 8.05
C GLN A 767 -1.50 29.21 6.55
N PHE A 768 -2.34 28.39 5.93
CA PHE A 768 -2.33 28.14 4.49
C PHE A 768 -2.76 29.36 3.69
N ARG A 769 -3.92 29.95 4.02
CA ARG A 769 -4.43 31.11 3.30
C ARG A 769 -3.45 32.27 3.33
N LEU A 770 -2.80 32.51 4.47
CA LEU A 770 -1.72 33.51 4.59
C LEU A 770 -0.47 33.15 3.80
N ALA A 771 -0.14 31.86 3.65
CA ALA A 771 1.02 31.43 2.87
C ALA A 771 0.88 31.70 1.36
N PHE A 772 -0.36 31.82 0.85
CA PHE A 772 -0.68 32.09 -0.55
C PHE A 772 -1.42 33.42 -0.77
N SER A 773 -1.44 34.31 0.23
CA SER A 773 -2.13 35.61 0.16
C SER A 773 -3.65 35.54 -0.15
N LEU A 774 -4.31 34.43 0.18
CA LEU A 774 -5.73 34.18 -0.07
C LEU A 774 -6.61 34.78 1.04
N ARG A 775 -6.70 36.12 1.10
CA ARG A 775 -7.38 36.87 2.18
C ARG A 775 -8.87 37.11 1.95
N GLY A 776 -9.34 36.97 0.71
CA GLY A 776 -10.72 37.29 0.30
C GLY A 776 -11.80 36.39 0.92
N PHE A 777 -13.03 36.88 0.91
CA PHE A 777 -14.24 36.14 1.27
C PHE A 777 -14.64 35.15 0.16
N SER A 778 -15.23 34.00 0.52
CA SER A 778 -15.69 32.98 -0.45
C SER A 778 -17.21 32.90 -0.56
N LEU A 779 -17.73 32.91 -1.80
CA LEU A 779 -19.16 32.74 -2.09
C LEU A 779 -19.71 31.34 -1.75
N SER A 780 -18.84 30.38 -1.44
CA SER A 780 -19.26 29.06 -0.93
C SER A 780 -19.85 29.12 0.49
N GLY A 781 -19.81 30.29 1.14
CA GLY A 781 -20.37 30.49 2.47
C GLY A 781 -21.89 30.31 2.52
N PRO A 782 -22.44 29.86 3.66
CA PRO A 782 -23.87 29.68 3.82
C PRO A 782 -24.61 31.02 3.86
N ILE A 783 -25.89 31.01 3.49
CA ILE A 783 -26.79 32.17 3.64
C ILE A 783 -27.30 32.29 5.07
N ASN A 784 -27.68 31.15 5.66
CA ASN A 784 -28.14 31.06 7.04
C ASN A 784 -26.95 30.99 8.03
N GLN A 785 -27.11 31.53 9.24
CA GLN A 785 -26.11 31.48 10.31
C GLN A 785 -24.72 31.99 9.89
N ASN A 786 -24.68 32.98 9.01
CA ASN A 786 -23.44 33.53 8.47
C ASN A 786 -22.89 34.64 9.37
N ILE A 787 -21.69 34.45 9.92
CA ILE A 787 -21.05 35.39 10.84
C ILE A 787 -20.74 36.76 10.19
N LEU A 788 -20.52 36.78 8.88
CA LEU A 788 -20.26 38.01 8.13
C LEU A 788 -21.54 38.75 7.73
N PHE A 789 -22.69 38.09 7.81
CA PHE A 789 -24.00 38.67 7.50
C PHE A 789 -24.91 38.57 8.74
N PRO A 790 -24.77 39.51 9.71
CA PRO A 790 -25.49 39.48 10.97
C PRO A 790 -27.02 39.30 10.90
N PRO A 791 -27.75 39.82 9.87
CA PRO A 791 -29.18 39.54 9.74
C PRO A 791 -29.52 38.05 9.73
N SER A 792 -28.66 37.20 9.15
CA SER A 792 -28.86 35.74 9.13
C SER A 792 -28.71 35.03 10.48
N LEU A 793 -28.18 35.72 11.51
CA LEU A 793 -28.07 35.16 12.86
C LEU A 793 -29.33 35.42 13.70
N ASN A 794 -30.08 36.47 13.36
CA ASN A 794 -31.19 36.97 14.17
C ASN A 794 -32.56 36.78 13.50
N ASP A 795 -32.63 36.72 12.16
CA ASP A 795 -33.87 36.55 11.39
C ASP A 795 -34.06 35.10 10.94
N GLY A 796 -35.09 34.45 11.48
CA GLY A 796 -35.45 33.07 11.15
C GLY A 796 -35.82 32.84 9.67
N ALA A 797 -36.11 33.89 8.90
CA ALA A 797 -36.45 33.77 7.49
C ALA A 797 -35.29 33.22 6.64
N PHE A 798 -34.04 33.48 6.99
CA PHE A 798 -32.89 32.88 6.31
C PHE A 798 -32.77 31.37 6.61
N GLY A 799 -33.33 30.91 7.72
CA GLY A 799 -33.55 29.48 7.99
C GLY A 799 -34.57 28.86 7.04
N ILE A 800 -35.65 29.58 6.73
CA ILE A 800 -36.65 29.17 5.73
C ILE A 800 -36.04 29.08 4.33
N TRP A 801 -35.19 30.06 3.95
CA TRP A 801 -34.49 30.02 2.66
C TRP A 801 -33.59 28.78 2.56
N HIS A 802 -32.90 28.44 3.64
CA HIS A 802 -32.08 27.23 3.71
C HIS A 802 -32.91 25.95 3.56
N SER A 803 -34.07 25.84 4.22
CA SER A 803 -34.96 24.67 4.08
C SER A 803 -35.56 24.54 2.68
N LEU A 804 -35.73 25.65 1.96
CA LEU A 804 -36.17 25.68 0.56
C LEU A 804 -35.04 25.39 -0.45
N GLY A 805 -33.84 25.06 0.01
CA GLY A 805 -32.70 24.67 -0.83
C GLY A 805 -31.74 25.80 -1.20
N LEU A 806 -32.02 27.04 -0.78
CA LEU A 806 -31.13 28.19 -0.95
C LEU A 806 -30.16 28.27 0.25
N SER A 807 -29.09 27.46 0.18
CA SER A 807 -28.16 27.22 1.30
C SER A 807 -26.87 28.03 1.22
N SER A 808 -26.39 28.41 0.04
CA SER A 808 -25.10 29.09 -0.17
C SER A 808 -25.21 30.38 -0.98
N LEU A 809 -24.30 31.32 -0.75
CA LEU A 809 -24.27 32.61 -1.45
C LEU A 809 -23.96 32.47 -2.94
N ALA A 810 -23.27 31.40 -3.35
CA ALA A 810 -23.02 31.08 -4.75
C ALA A 810 -24.31 30.79 -5.55
N GLN A 811 -25.36 30.28 -4.89
CA GLN A 811 -26.66 30.00 -5.53
C GLN A 811 -27.46 31.28 -5.86
N LEU A 812 -27.00 32.46 -5.44
CA LEU A 812 -27.59 33.75 -5.80
C LEU A 812 -27.18 34.21 -7.21
N PHE A 813 -26.33 33.47 -7.92
CA PHE A 813 -25.87 33.81 -9.27
C PHE A 813 -26.41 32.80 -10.29
N PHE A 814 -27.14 33.27 -11.30
CA PHE A 814 -27.61 32.49 -12.45
C PHE A 814 -26.85 32.93 -13.70
N ASP A 815 -26.31 31.97 -14.46
CA ASP A 815 -25.50 32.22 -15.66
C ASP A 815 -24.36 33.24 -15.45
N GLY A 816 -23.75 33.21 -14.26
CA GLY A 816 -22.65 34.11 -13.90
C GLY A 816 -23.07 35.52 -13.49
N THR A 817 -24.37 35.83 -13.39
CA THR A 817 -24.90 37.14 -12.98
C THR A 817 -25.79 37.02 -11.74
N PHE A 818 -25.84 38.05 -10.91
CA PHE A 818 -26.66 38.04 -9.68
C PHE A 818 -28.15 37.99 -10.02
N ALA A 819 -28.86 36.96 -9.54
CA ALA A 819 -30.25 36.69 -9.84
C ALA A 819 -31.18 37.77 -9.26
N SER A 820 -32.23 38.10 -10.01
CA SER A 820 -33.33 38.95 -9.55
C SER A 820 -34.21 38.22 -8.53
N PHE A 821 -35.00 38.98 -7.77
CA PHE A 821 -35.90 38.37 -6.77
C PHE A 821 -36.93 37.45 -7.43
N SER A 822 -37.51 37.83 -8.57
CA SER A 822 -38.46 36.99 -9.31
C SER A 822 -37.86 35.64 -9.72
N GLN A 823 -36.62 35.63 -10.22
CA GLN A 823 -35.90 34.42 -10.57
C GLN A 823 -35.64 33.51 -9.35
N LEU A 824 -35.29 34.09 -8.19
CA LEU A 824 -35.11 33.32 -6.97
C LEU A 824 -36.44 32.78 -6.42
N GLN A 825 -37.53 33.54 -6.56
CA GLN A 825 -38.87 33.08 -6.20
C GLN A 825 -39.31 31.89 -7.05
N GLU A 826 -39.11 31.96 -8.37
CA GLU A 826 -39.47 30.88 -9.29
C GLU A 826 -38.68 29.59 -9.00
N LYS A 827 -37.38 29.71 -8.71
CA LYS A 827 -36.52 28.54 -8.48
C LYS A 827 -36.66 27.90 -7.09
N PHE A 828 -36.81 28.71 -6.05
CA PHE A 828 -36.77 28.25 -4.65
C PHE A 828 -38.10 28.47 -3.90
N ASN A 829 -39.16 28.92 -4.56
CA ASN A 829 -40.47 29.20 -3.97
C ASN A 829 -40.42 30.18 -2.78
N LEU A 830 -39.63 31.26 -2.90
CA LEU A 830 -39.47 32.24 -1.83
C LEU A 830 -40.73 33.13 -1.63
N PRO A 831 -41.19 33.37 -0.39
CA PRO A 831 -42.32 34.26 -0.10
C PRO A 831 -42.10 35.69 -0.60
N GLN A 832 -43.13 36.31 -1.19
CA GLN A 832 -43.06 37.71 -1.67
C GLN A 832 -42.75 38.71 -0.54
N SER A 833 -43.19 38.42 0.68
CA SER A 833 -42.88 39.18 1.90
C SER A 833 -41.38 39.23 2.25
N HIS A 834 -40.55 38.42 1.58
CA HIS A 834 -39.09 38.37 1.80
C HIS A 834 -38.28 39.32 0.90
N PHE A 835 -38.94 40.19 0.11
CA PHE A 835 -38.24 41.13 -0.78
C PHE A 835 -37.22 42.02 -0.04
N PHE A 836 -37.55 42.52 1.15
CA PHE A 836 -36.60 43.30 1.96
C PHE A 836 -35.34 42.51 2.33
N ARG A 837 -35.48 41.21 2.63
CA ARG A 837 -34.36 40.31 2.96
C ARG A 837 -33.45 40.05 1.75
N TYR A 838 -34.06 39.98 0.57
CA TYR A 838 -33.33 39.97 -0.70
C TYR A 838 -32.51 41.25 -0.90
N LEU A 839 -33.04 42.42 -0.56
CA LEU A 839 -32.27 43.67 -0.63
C LEU A 839 -31.09 43.67 0.35
N GLN A 840 -31.28 43.15 1.57
CA GLN A 840 -30.21 43.01 2.56
C GLN A 840 -29.06 42.14 2.06
N ILE A 841 -29.37 40.94 1.52
CA ILE A 841 -28.34 40.02 1.04
C ILE A 841 -27.67 40.53 -0.25
N ARG A 842 -28.42 41.17 -1.15
CA ARG A 842 -27.88 41.81 -2.36
C ARG A 842 -26.88 42.91 -2.00
N ASN A 843 -27.21 43.75 -1.03
CA ASN A 843 -26.31 44.79 -0.55
C ASN A 843 -25.04 44.20 0.06
N PHE A 844 -25.18 43.15 0.86
CA PHE A 844 -24.04 42.42 1.45
C PHE A 844 -23.11 41.83 0.37
N VAL A 845 -23.66 41.14 -0.62
CA VAL A 845 -22.86 40.53 -1.71
C VAL A 845 -22.18 41.61 -2.56
N ARG A 846 -22.89 42.69 -2.89
CA ARG A 846 -22.33 43.84 -3.62
C ARG A 846 -21.14 44.47 -2.89
N ALA A 847 -21.21 44.61 -1.58
CA ALA A 847 -20.13 45.21 -0.78
C ALA A 847 -18.87 44.31 -0.67
N ASN A 848 -19.03 42.99 -0.80
CA ASN A 848 -17.95 42.02 -0.56
C ASN A 848 -17.41 41.34 -1.83
N THR A 849 -17.97 41.67 -3.01
CA THR A 849 -17.63 41.02 -4.29
C THR A 849 -17.17 42.05 -5.31
N PRO A 850 -15.87 42.11 -5.63
CA PRO A 850 -15.37 42.95 -6.72
C PRO A 850 -15.97 42.49 -8.06
N GLY A 851 -16.52 43.41 -8.86
CA GLY A 851 -17.11 43.09 -10.17
C GLY A 851 -18.60 42.73 -10.18
N PHE A 852 -19.33 42.97 -9.08
CA PHE A 852 -20.79 42.84 -9.02
C PHE A 852 -21.47 43.63 -10.17
N PRO A 853 -22.46 43.07 -10.90
CA PRO A 853 -23.26 41.87 -10.58
C PRO A 853 -22.70 40.54 -11.08
N ASN A 854 -21.51 40.52 -11.69
CA ASN A 854 -20.93 39.30 -12.23
C ASN A 854 -20.28 38.45 -11.12
N ARG A 855 -20.33 37.13 -11.28
CA ARG A 855 -19.69 36.17 -10.36
C ARG A 855 -18.16 36.26 -10.53
N PRO A 856 -17.39 36.40 -9.44
CA PRO A 856 -15.93 36.38 -9.50
C PRO A 856 -15.41 34.99 -9.91
N ALA A 857 -14.22 34.97 -10.52
CA ALA A 857 -13.55 33.72 -10.86
C ALA A 857 -13.26 32.89 -9.60
N ASN A 858 -13.41 31.56 -9.70
CA ASN A 858 -13.12 30.65 -8.60
C ASN A 858 -11.62 30.73 -8.24
N THR A 859 -11.32 30.97 -6.97
CA THR A 859 -9.96 30.86 -6.44
C THR A 859 -9.69 29.42 -6.01
N ALA A 860 -8.44 29.11 -5.64
CA ALA A 860 -8.11 27.80 -5.09
C ALA A 860 -8.85 27.48 -3.78
N ILE A 861 -9.38 28.48 -3.06
CA ILE A 861 -10.27 28.23 -1.92
C ILE A 861 -11.57 27.60 -2.42
N GLU A 862 -12.22 28.19 -3.43
CA GLU A 862 -13.43 27.63 -4.05
C GLU A 862 -13.17 26.22 -4.56
N SER A 863 -12.06 25.98 -5.27
CA SER A 863 -11.72 24.63 -5.75
C SER A 863 -11.57 23.59 -4.63
N ILE A 864 -11.08 23.98 -3.46
CA ILE A 864 -10.99 23.08 -2.29
C ILE A 864 -12.38 22.87 -1.67
N LEU A 865 -13.14 23.94 -1.47
CA LEU A 865 -14.47 23.89 -0.84
C LEU A 865 -15.51 23.17 -1.73
N GLU A 866 -15.36 23.21 -3.06
CA GLU A 866 -16.23 22.52 -4.02
C GLU A 866 -16.07 20.99 -4.01
N LEU A 867 -15.06 20.43 -3.32
CA LEU A 867 -14.87 18.97 -3.10
C LEU A 867 -15.92 18.34 -2.16
N ASN A 868 -17.13 18.91 -2.10
CA ASN A 868 -18.22 18.62 -1.15
C ASN A 868 -18.60 17.13 -1.06
N LYS A 869 -18.40 16.36 -2.12
CA LYS A 869 -18.48 14.90 -2.10
C LYS A 869 -17.09 14.33 -1.85
N LEU A 870 -16.72 14.08 -0.59
CA LEU A 870 -15.40 13.55 -0.20
C LEU A 870 -15.10 12.23 -0.95
N PRO A 871 -14.34 12.24 -2.06
CA PRO A 871 -14.11 11.04 -2.83
C PRO A 871 -13.00 10.21 -2.18
N ARG A 872 -12.90 8.95 -2.59
CA ARG A 872 -11.63 8.21 -2.42
C ARG A 872 -10.53 9.01 -3.11
N GLY A 873 -9.63 9.62 -2.34
CA GLY A 873 -8.55 10.43 -2.90
C GLY A 873 -8.53 11.89 -2.44
N ALA A 874 -9.48 12.37 -1.64
CA ALA A 874 -9.59 13.80 -1.26
C ALA A 874 -8.27 14.48 -0.81
N ILE A 875 -7.40 13.79 -0.06
CA ILE A 875 -6.09 14.36 0.34
C ILE A 875 -5.20 14.60 -0.89
N SER A 876 -5.19 13.67 -1.84
CA SER A 876 -4.43 13.77 -3.08
C SER A 876 -4.95 14.91 -3.95
N ASP A 877 -6.27 15.08 -4.02
CA ASP A 877 -6.90 16.17 -4.80
C ASP A 877 -6.53 17.53 -4.20
N VAL A 878 -6.70 17.70 -2.88
CA VAL A 878 -6.28 18.92 -2.18
C VAL A 878 -4.77 19.15 -2.29
N TYR A 879 -3.95 18.10 -2.21
CA TYR A 879 -2.51 18.21 -2.40
C TYR A 879 -2.16 18.71 -3.80
N ALA A 880 -2.84 18.22 -4.84
CA ALA A 880 -2.63 18.67 -6.21
C ALA A 880 -2.97 20.17 -6.36
N ILE A 881 -4.12 20.60 -5.86
CA ILE A 881 -4.53 22.02 -5.87
C ILE A 881 -3.47 22.91 -5.18
N ILE A 882 -3.02 22.54 -3.98
CA ILE A 882 -2.00 23.33 -3.26
C ILE A 882 -0.65 23.29 -3.98
N HIS A 883 -0.30 22.15 -4.59
CA HIS A 883 0.94 22.02 -5.34
C HIS A 883 0.95 22.93 -6.58
N ASP A 884 -0.18 23.05 -7.29
CA ASP A 884 -0.29 23.90 -8.47
C ASP A 884 -0.15 25.39 -8.13
N LEU A 885 -0.62 25.82 -6.96
CA LEU A 885 -0.38 27.16 -6.42
C LEU A 885 1.11 27.47 -6.16
N GLN A 886 1.93 26.46 -5.88
CA GLN A 886 3.35 26.66 -5.56
C GLN A 886 4.23 26.84 -6.80
N ASN A 887 3.74 26.49 -8.01
CA ASN A 887 4.51 26.16 -9.20
C ASN A 887 5.73 27.08 -9.46
N PRO A 888 6.95 26.68 -9.02
CA PRO A 888 8.15 27.41 -9.37
C PRO A 888 8.55 27.00 -10.80
N SER A 889 8.67 27.96 -11.71
CA SER A 889 8.94 27.69 -13.12
C SER A 889 10.29 26.96 -13.37
N LEU A 890 10.31 26.00 -14.30
CA LEU A 890 11.55 25.41 -14.85
C LEU A 890 12.17 26.25 -15.97
N VAL A 891 11.60 27.41 -16.28
CA VAL A 891 12.12 28.36 -17.25
C VAL A 891 13.63 28.62 -17.06
N PRO A 892 14.20 28.78 -15.85
CA PRO A 892 15.64 28.98 -15.70
C PRO A 892 16.49 27.80 -16.21
N LEU A 893 16.00 26.56 -16.07
CA LEU A 893 16.71 25.37 -16.55
C LEU A 893 16.60 25.24 -18.07
N LYS A 894 15.39 25.45 -18.62
CA LYS A 894 15.13 25.47 -20.06
C LYS A 894 15.98 26.52 -20.77
N THR A 895 16.03 27.75 -20.23
CA THR A 895 16.82 28.85 -20.79
C THR A 895 18.32 28.55 -20.80
N ARG A 896 18.86 27.85 -19.79
CA ARG A 896 20.28 27.43 -19.79
C ARG A 896 20.58 26.38 -20.84
N TRP A 897 19.69 25.40 -21.04
CA TRP A 897 19.86 24.41 -22.10
C TRP A 897 19.69 25.00 -23.50
N ARG A 898 18.74 25.94 -23.68
CA ARG A 898 18.59 26.72 -24.92
C ARG A 898 19.89 27.45 -25.28
N LYS A 899 20.49 28.14 -24.31
CA LYS A 899 21.75 28.86 -24.52
C LYS A 899 22.90 27.92 -24.91
N ASP A 900 22.99 26.76 -24.28
CA ASP A 900 24.07 25.81 -24.59
C ASP A 900 23.90 25.20 -25.99
N LEU A 901 22.68 24.76 -26.34
CA LEU A 901 22.40 24.08 -27.60
C LEU A 901 22.49 24.99 -28.83
N GLY A 902 22.33 26.30 -28.66
CA GLY A 902 22.35 27.25 -29.79
C GLY A 902 21.07 27.24 -30.65
N GLU A 903 20.02 26.52 -30.22
CA GLU A 903 18.76 26.34 -30.95
C GLU A 903 17.55 26.64 -30.04
N GLU A 904 16.39 26.96 -30.64
CA GLU A 904 15.15 27.13 -29.90
C GLU A 904 14.58 25.78 -29.43
N LEU A 905 14.51 25.60 -28.10
CA LEU A 905 13.76 24.52 -27.47
C LEU A 905 12.29 24.91 -27.34
N GLY A 906 11.44 24.43 -28.24
CA GLY A 906 9.97 24.53 -28.15
C GLY A 906 9.40 23.92 -26.86
N GLU A 907 8.14 24.21 -26.52
CA GLU A 907 7.49 23.62 -25.33
C GLU A 907 7.34 22.10 -25.45
N ASP A 908 6.84 21.59 -26.59
CA ASP A 908 6.63 20.14 -26.81
C ASP A 908 7.93 19.33 -26.71
N ALA A 909 9.03 19.86 -27.26
CA ALA A 909 10.35 19.25 -27.16
C ALA A 909 10.83 19.21 -25.71
N TRP A 910 10.63 20.29 -24.95
CA TRP A 910 11.02 20.36 -23.54
C TRP A 910 10.18 19.44 -22.67
N GLU A 911 8.87 19.34 -22.90
CA GLU A 911 8.01 18.36 -22.22
C GLU A 911 8.45 16.93 -22.50
N SER A 912 8.83 16.63 -23.74
CA SER A 912 9.40 15.34 -24.12
C SER A 912 10.71 15.06 -23.38
N VAL A 913 11.60 16.04 -23.24
CA VAL A 913 12.84 15.92 -22.44
C VAL A 913 12.52 15.59 -20.98
N LEU A 914 11.54 16.25 -20.37
CA LEU A 914 11.14 16.01 -18.99
C LEU A 914 10.48 14.63 -18.81
N HIS A 915 9.64 14.21 -19.76
CA HIS A 915 9.04 12.87 -19.78
C HIS A 915 10.12 11.78 -19.85
N ARG A 916 11.13 11.97 -20.71
CA ARG A 916 12.27 11.06 -20.90
C ARG A 916 13.10 10.82 -19.64
N VAL A 917 13.05 11.72 -18.65
CA VAL A 917 13.70 11.52 -17.33
C VAL A 917 13.24 10.24 -16.64
N HIS A 918 11.95 9.90 -16.77
CA HIS A 918 11.35 8.75 -16.09
C HIS A 918 10.86 7.65 -17.04
N SER A 919 10.88 7.89 -18.36
CA SER A 919 10.44 6.89 -19.35
C SER A 919 11.58 6.11 -20.02
N SER A 920 12.81 6.63 -20.03
CA SER A 920 13.89 6.11 -20.91
C SER A 920 14.61 4.84 -20.42
N SER A 921 14.41 4.37 -19.18
CA SER A 921 14.98 3.11 -18.68
C SER A 921 14.39 2.76 -17.33
N PHE A 922 13.83 1.57 -17.12
CA PHE A 922 13.18 1.22 -15.86
C PHE A 922 14.14 0.85 -14.70
N SER A 923 15.46 0.90 -14.90
CA SER A 923 16.49 0.51 -13.91
C SER A 923 17.07 1.70 -13.11
N THR A 924 17.95 1.47 -12.12
CA THR A 924 18.65 2.56 -11.38
C THR A 924 19.46 3.53 -12.27
N ARG A 925 19.62 3.19 -13.56
CA ARG A 925 20.15 4.04 -14.63
C ARG A 925 19.27 5.28 -14.92
N HIS A 926 18.01 5.31 -14.45
CA HIS A 926 17.15 6.50 -14.41
C HIS A 926 17.86 7.75 -13.85
N SER A 927 18.77 7.58 -12.88
CA SER A 927 19.45 8.73 -12.29
C SER A 927 20.35 9.47 -13.27
N ILE A 928 20.79 8.82 -14.36
CA ILE A 928 21.67 9.43 -15.37
C ILE A 928 20.91 10.52 -16.11
N GLN A 929 19.74 10.21 -16.67
CA GLN A 929 18.94 11.20 -17.41
C GLN A 929 18.55 12.37 -16.52
N PHE A 930 18.12 12.08 -15.29
CA PHE A 930 17.84 13.08 -14.28
C PHE A 930 19.05 13.98 -13.97
N LYS A 931 20.25 13.40 -13.80
CA LYS A 931 21.50 14.14 -13.54
C LYS A 931 21.96 14.98 -14.73
N VAL A 932 21.74 14.49 -15.96
CA VAL A 932 22.05 15.21 -17.19
C VAL A 932 21.12 16.42 -17.31
N VAL A 933 19.81 16.21 -17.34
CA VAL A 933 18.81 17.29 -17.48
C VAL A 933 19.00 18.37 -16.40
N HIS A 934 19.25 17.99 -15.15
CA HIS A 934 19.49 18.94 -14.05
C HIS A 934 20.94 19.41 -13.91
N ARG A 935 21.82 19.11 -14.88
CA ARG A 935 23.20 19.62 -14.97
C ARG A 935 24.05 19.36 -13.71
N ILE A 936 23.89 18.17 -13.12
CA ILE A 936 24.54 17.78 -11.84
C ILE A 936 26.03 17.42 -12.05
N HIS A 937 26.42 17.02 -13.26
CA HIS A 937 27.79 16.58 -13.56
C HIS A 937 28.79 17.74 -13.49
N TRP A 938 29.99 17.44 -12.98
CA TRP A 938 31.11 18.38 -12.95
C TRP A 938 31.88 18.30 -14.27
N SER A 939 31.82 19.37 -15.05
CA SER A 939 32.62 19.52 -16.26
C SER A 939 33.88 20.33 -15.94
N GLY A 940 34.96 20.18 -16.72
CA GLY A 940 36.22 20.89 -16.46
C GLY A 940 36.04 22.41 -16.44
N ALA A 941 35.24 22.96 -17.36
CA ALA A 941 34.90 24.38 -17.38
C ALA A 941 34.13 24.85 -16.13
N LYS A 942 33.38 23.96 -15.47
CA LYS A 942 32.69 24.27 -14.21
C LYS A 942 33.65 24.21 -13.02
N LEU A 943 34.61 23.28 -13.04
CA LEU A 943 35.63 23.15 -11.99
C LEU A 943 36.63 24.32 -12.05
N GLY A 944 37.07 24.75 -13.23
CA GLY A 944 37.95 25.92 -13.40
C GLY A 944 37.34 27.25 -12.97
N ARG A 945 35.99 27.34 -12.87
CA ARG A 945 35.31 28.50 -12.26
C ARG A 945 35.30 28.48 -10.73
N ILE A 946 35.52 27.32 -10.12
CA ILE A 946 35.49 27.13 -8.66
C ILE A 946 36.92 27.10 -8.10
N PHE A 947 37.82 26.45 -8.82
CA PHE A 947 39.22 26.29 -8.46
C PHE A 947 40.06 26.98 -9.53
N SER A 948 40.81 28.02 -9.14
CA SER A 948 41.67 28.80 -10.03
C SER A 948 42.73 27.96 -10.74
N ASP A 949 43.20 26.90 -10.08
CA ASP A 949 44.34 26.10 -10.53
C ASP A 949 43.90 24.91 -11.42
N PHE A 950 42.60 24.82 -11.75
CA PHE A 950 42.06 23.71 -12.52
C PHE A 950 41.96 24.06 -14.01
N ASP A 951 42.64 23.28 -14.86
CA ASP A 951 42.58 23.37 -16.31
C ASP A 951 41.14 23.17 -16.83
N PRO A 952 40.48 24.22 -17.38
CA PRO A 952 39.10 24.14 -17.82
C PRO A 952 38.94 23.45 -19.18
N THR A 953 40.04 23.10 -19.87
CA THR A 953 39.99 22.51 -21.23
C THR A 953 39.49 21.06 -21.23
N CYS A 954 38.96 20.64 -22.37
CA CYS A 954 38.50 19.27 -22.56
C CYS A 954 39.66 18.27 -22.44
N VAL A 955 39.50 17.24 -21.61
CA VAL A 955 40.51 16.18 -21.44
C VAL A 955 40.77 15.40 -22.74
N ARG A 956 39.83 15.40 -23.69
CA ARG A 956 39.92 14.65 -24.96
C ARG A 956 40.59 15.45 -26.06
N CYS A 957 40.05 16.63 -26.38
CA CYS A 957 40.58 17.44 -27.48
C CYS A 957 41.65 18.44 -27.05
N LYS A 958 41.71 18.82 -25.77
CA LYS A 958 42.63 19.84 -25.22
C LYS A 958 42.58 21.22 -25.86
N VAL A 959 41.56 21.49 -26.68
CA VAL A 959 41.36 22.76 -27.41
C VAL A 959 40.24 23.59 -26.79
N GLU A 960 39.04 23.03 -26.72
CA GLU A 960 37.84 23.74 -26.28
C GLU A 960 37.61 23.62 -24.75
N PRO A 961 36.93 24.59 -24.12
CA PRO A 961 36.52 24.47 -22.73
C PRO A 961 35.59 23.26 -22.54
N ALA A 962 35.82 22.49 -21.47
CA ALA A 962 35.05 21.31 -21.12
C ALA A 962 33.66 21.70 -20.57
N THR A 963 32.77 22.23 -21.41
CA THR A 963 31.36 22.46 -21.08
C THR A 963 30.57 21.14 -21.06
N LEU A 964 29.38 21.13 -20.46
CA LEU A 964 28.55 19.91 -20.45
C LEU A 964 28.17 19.48 -21.87
N LEU A 965 27.77 20.43 -22.72
CA LEU A 965 27.47 20.15 -24.12
C LEU A 965 28.69 19.58 -24.85
N HIS A 966 29.86 20.20 -24.71
CA HIS A 966 31.08 19.73 -25.36
C HIS A 966 31.48 18.32 -24.91
N MET A 967 31.37 18.03 -23.61
CA MET A 967 31.74 16.72 -23.06
C MET A 967 30.79 15.58 -23.47
N PHE A 968 29.53 15.87 -23.78
CA PHE A 968 28.54 14.88 -24.23
C PHE A 968 28.39 14.79 -25.76
N TRP A 969 28.64 15.88 -26.49
CA TRP A 969 28.34 15.99 -27.92
C TRP A 969 29.42 16.75 -28.69
N GLY A 970 29.68 18.01 -28.35
CA GLY A 970 30.43 18.95 -29.21
C GLY A 970 31.95 18.71 -29.36
N CYS A 971 32.49 17.60 -28.87
CA CYS A 971 33.91 17.28 -29.00
C CYS A 971 34.19 16.50 -30.30
N HIS A 972 35.08 16.99 -31.17
CA HIS A 972 35.42 16.30 -32.42
C HIS A 972 36.06 14.91 -32.20
N LYS A 973 36.65 14.63 -31.02
CA LYS A 973 37.13 13.28 -30.69
C LYS A 973 36.00 12.31 -30.31
N LEU A 974 34.76 12.79 -30.23
CA LEU A 974 33.57 12.03 -29.89
C LEU A 974 32.60 11.89 -31.08
N SER A 975 32.82 12.60 -32.20
CA SER A 975 31.95 12.56 -33.39
C SER A 975 31.80 11.15 -33.93
N ASP A 976 32.92 10.46 -34.18
CA ASP A 976 32.93 9.11 -34.76
C ASP A 976 32.11 8.12 -33.92
N PHE A 977 32.16 8.25 -32.58
CA PHE A 977 31.39 7.40 -31.67
C PHE A 977 29.88 7.61 -31.84
N TRP A 978 29.43 8.86 -31.99
CA TRP A 978 28.02 9.15 -32.21
C TRP A 978 27.59 8.83 -33.64
N GLU A 979 28.38 9.16 -34.65
CA GLU A 979 28.09 8.85 -36.06
C GLU A 979 27.85 7.34 -36.27
N LEU A 980 28.68 6.48 -35.68
CA LEU A 980 28.48 5.03 -35.74
C LEU A 980 27.17 4.58 -35.06
N ILE A 981 26.76 5.25 -33.98
CA ILE A 981 25.50 4.95 -33.28
C ILE A 981 24.29 5.40 -34.11
N PHE A 982 24.32 6.60 -34.69
CA PHE A 982 23.22 7.11 -35.53
C PHE A 982 23.10 6.35 -36.85
N LYS A 983 24.23 5.95 -37.45
CA LYS A 983 24.26 5.03 -38.59
C LYS A 983 23.59 3.70 -38.22
N CYS A 984 23.96 3.12 -37.09
CA CYS A 984 23.35 1.90 -36.59
C CYS A 984 21.84 2.04 -36.35
N PHE A 985 21.35 3.19 -35.86
CA PHE A 985 19.90 3.43 -35.77
C PHE A 985 19.23 3.50 -37.13
N SER A 986 19.88 4.14 -38.10
CA SER A 986 19.36 4.24 -39.45
C SER A 986 19.26 2.88 -40.14
N ASP A 987 20.27 2.03 -39.95
CA ASP A 987 20.31 0.67 -40.49
C ASP A 987 19.27 -0.25 -39.82
N ILE A 988 19.03 -0.11 -38.51
CA ILE A 988 18.04 -0.92 -37.76
C ILE A 988 16.60 -0.60 -38.18
N TYR A 989 16.33 0.67 -38.48
CA TYR A 989 14.97 1.17 -38.72
C TYR A 989 14.65 1.48 -40.18
N ASP A 990 15.61 1.27 -41.08
CA ASP A 990 15.47 1.56 -42.51
C ASP A 990 14.96 2.99 -42.75
N THR A 991 15.50 3.95 -41.99
CA THR A 991 15.10 5.36 -42.01
C THR A 991 16.33 6.20 -41.69
N VAL A 992 16.57 7.27 -42.45
CA VAL A 992 17.70 8.18 -42.16
C VAL A 992 17.43 8.93 -40.84
N ILE A 993 18.28 8.71 -39.84
CA ILE A 993 18.22 9.39 -38.54
C ILE A 993 19.49 10.23 -38.37
N ASP A 994 19.37 11.53 -38.63
CA ASP A 994 20.52 12.44 -38.58
C ASP A 994 21.10 12.62 -37.16
N PRO A 995 22.42 12.78 -37.02
CA PRO A 995 23.07 13.07 -35.75
C PRO A 995 22.53 14.37 -35.13
N SER A 996 21.80 14.25 -34.02
CA SER A 996 21.19 15.39 -33.32
C SER A 996 21.64 15.48 -31.86
N PRO A 997 22.02 16.67 -31.35
CA PRO A 997 22.33 16.87 -29.94
C PRO A 997 21.13 16.59 -29.04
N LEU A 998 19.90 16.84 -29.52
CA LEU A 998 18.68 16.59 -28.78
C LEU A 998 18.47 15.08 -28.53
N THR A 999 18.68 14.26 -29.57
CA THR A 999 18.62 12.79 -29.46
C THR A 999 19.78 12.25 -28.63
N ALA A 1000 21.00 12.72 -28.85
CA ALA A 1000 22.20 12.24 -28.16
C ALA A 1000 22.20 12.56 -26.66
N ILE A 1001 21.74 13.75 -26.26
CA ILE A 1001 21.77 14.22 -24.86
C ILE A 1001 20.48 13.85 -24.12
N PHE A 1002 19.33 13.95 -24.78
CA PHE A 1002 18.03 13.76 -24.14
C PHE A 1002 17.25 12.52 -24.57
N GLY A 1003 17.64 11.87 -25.67
CA GLY A 1003 16.86 10.77 -26.25
C GLY A 1003 15.52 11.23 -26.82
N VAL A 1004 15.43 12.51 -27.23
CA VAL A 1004 14.25 13.08 -27.89
C VAL A 1004 14.58 13.25 -29.37
N LEU A 1005 13.81 12.57 -30.22
CA LEU A 1005 13.95 12.68 -31.67
C LEU A 1005 13.35 14.01 -32.17
N PRO A 1006 13.88 14.59 -33.26
CA PRO A 1006 13.26 15.74 -33.92
C PRO A 1006 11.81 15.47 -34.35
N MET A 1007 10.99 16.53 -34.37
CA MET A 1007 9.60 16.44 -34.81
C MET A 1007 9.52 15.96 -36.26
N GLY A 1008 8.64 15.00 -36.55
CA GLY A 1008 8.44 14.44 -37.90
C GLY A 1008 9.27 13.19 -38.24
N THR A 1009 10.11 12.69 -37.32
CA THR A 1009 10.84 11.43 -37.53
C THR A 1009 9.85 10.25 -37.62
N PRO A 1010 9.86 9.40 -38.67
CA PRO A 1010 8.84 8.37 -38.90
C PRO A 1010 9.06 7.10 -38.06
N LEU A 1011 9.25 7.27 -36.75
CA LEU A 1011 9.40 6.17 -35.79
C LEU A 1011 8.18 6.06 -34.88
N SER A 1012 7.72 4.83 -34.65
CA SER A 1012 6.68 4.57 -33.67
C SER A 1012 7.16 4.94 -32.25
N ARG A 1013 6.20 5.14 -31.34
CA ARG A 1013 6.48 5.45 -29.93
C ARG A 1013 7.42 4.43 -29.28
N ILE A 1014 7.21 3.14 -29.57
CA ILE A 1014 8.02 2.04 -29.01
C ILE A 1014 9.46 2.10 -29.54
N GLN A 1015 9.64 2.36 -30.83
CA GLN A 1015 10.97 2.52 -31.43
C GLN A 1015 11.69 3.75 -30.86
N SER A 1016 11.00 4.88 -30.70
CA SER A 1016 11.54 6.07 -30.03
C SER A 1016 12.01 5.78 -28.60
N ASP A 1017 11.27 4.96 -27.85
CA ASP A 1017 11.65 4.56 -26.49
C ASP A 1017 12.94 3.72 -26.46
N THR A 1018 13.15 2.85 -27.44
CA THR A 1018 14.42 2.09 -27.54
C THR A 1018 15.61 2.97 -27.90
N VAL A 1019 15.45 3.95 -28.81
CA VAL A 1019 16.51 4.94 -29.13
C VAL A 1019 16.85 5.76 -27.89
N ALA A 1020 15.85 6.21 -27.13
CA ALA A 1020 16.07 6.92 -25.88
C ALA A 1020 16.86 6.08 -24.85
N TYR A 1021 16.59 4.78 -24.78
CA TYR A 1021 17.29 3.85 -23.89
C TYR A 1021 18.73 3.59 -24.33
N THR A 1022 18.98 3.33 -25.61
CA THR A 1022 20.32 3.00 -26.11
C THR A 1022 21.23 4.21 -26.14
N THR A 1023 20.70 5.41 -26.39
CA THR A 1023 21.43 6.69 -26.20
C THR A 1023 21.73 6.95 -24.72
N LEU A 1024 20.87 6.54 -23.78
CA LEU A 1024 21.18 6.59 -22.34
C LEU A 1024 22.39 5.71 -21.98
N LEU A 1025 22.53 4.53 -22.61
CA LEU A 1025 23.71 3.67 -22.45
C LEU A 1025 24.97 4.32 -23.02
N ALA A 1026 24.87 4.99 -24.17
CA ALA A 1026 25.98 5.76 -24.73
C ALA A 1026 26.44 6.87 -23.76
N ARG A 1027 25.49 7.65 -23.22
CA ARG A 1027 25.77 8.67 -22.18
C ARG A 1027 26.44 8.07 -20.94
N ARG A 1028 26.04 6.86 -20.53
CA ARG A 1028 26.68 6.14 -19.42
C ARG A 1028 28.15 5.81 -19.71
N LEU A 1029 28.47 5.33 -20.90
CA LEU A 1029 29.85 5.05 -21.30
C LEU A 1029 30.69 6.34 -21.35
N ILE A 1030 30.15 7.42 -21.90
CA ILE A 1030 30.79 8.74 -21.88
C ILE A 1030 31.11 9.18 -20.44
N LEU A 1031 30.19 8.92 -19.50
CA LEU A 1031 30.38 9.23 -18.08
C LEU A 1031 31.39 8.31 -17.38
N GLN A 1032 31.53 7.05 -17.79
CA GLN A 1032 32.57 6.15 -17.29
C GLN A 1032 33.96 6.59 -17.77
N ASN A 1033 34.04 7.11 -19.00
CA ASN A 1033 35.25 7.65 -19.61
C ASN A 1033 35.34 9.19 -19.47
N TRP A 1034 34.67 9.79 -18.46
CA TRP A 1034 34.54 11.25 -18.34
C TRP A 1034 35.87 11.97 -18.11
N LYS A 1035 36.84 11.30 -17.51
CA LYS A 1035 38.18 11.81 -17.20
C LYS A 1035 39.28 11.24 -18.12
N MET A 1036 38.91 10.40 -19.09
CA MET A 1036 39.88 9.74 -19.97
C MET A 1036 40.04 10.57 -21.25
N ALA A 1037 41.27 10.60 -21.79
CA ALA A 1037 41.56 11.26 -23.07
C ALA A 1037 40.95 10.49 -24.26
N ALA A 1038 40.91 9.15 -24.17
CA ALA A 1038 40.31 8.30 -25.19
C ALA A 1038 38.76 8.33 -25.13
N PRO A 1039 38.06 8.45 -26.28
CA PRO A 1039 36.61 8.34 -26.34
C PRO A 1039 36.14 6.90 -26.07
N PRO A 1040 34.84 6.70 -25.74
CA PRO A 1040 34.26 5.37 -25.65
C PRO A 1040 34.28 4.64 -26.99
N SER A 1041 34.36 3.31 -26.96
CA SER A 1041 34.29 2.48 -28.17
C SER A 1041 32.86 2.06 -28.50
N TYR A 1042 32.51 2.12 -29.79
CA TYR A 1042 31.27 1.58 -30.33
C TYR A 1042 31.05 0.09 -29.97
N LYS A 1043 32.12 -0.73 -30.00
CA LYS A 1043 32.06 -2.15 -29.61
C LYS A 1043 31.59 -2.35 -28.16
N TYR A 1044 32.01 -1.47 -27.25
CA TYR A 1044 31.55 -1.52 -25.86
C TYR A 1044 30.10 -1.07 -25.70
N TRP A 1045 29.64 -0.13 -26.53
CA TRP A 1045 28.22 0.25 -26.57
C TRP A 1045 27.34 -0.90 -27.05
N VAL A 1046 27.70 -1.59 -28.14
CA VAL A 1046 26.98 -2.78 -28.62
C VAL A 1046 26.91 -3.84 -27.52
N ARG A 1047 28.04 -4.13 -26.85
CA ARG A 1047 28.07 -5.07 -25.72
C ARG A 1047 27.13 -4.65 -24.58
N ASP A 1048 27.11 -3.37 -24.21
CA ASP A 1048 26.24 -2.87 -23.14
C ASP A 1048 24.76 -2.90 -23.53
N VAL A 1049 24.41 -2.67 -24.80
CA VAL A 1049 23.05 -2.83 -25.34
C VAL A 1049 22.62 -4.30 -25.24
N LEU A 1050 23.43 -5.23 -25.76
CA LEU A 1050 23.13 -6.67 -25.75
C LEU A 1050 23.00 -7.23 -24.32
N CYS A 1051 23.88 -6.82 -23.40
CA CYS A 1051 23.78 -7.19 -21.99
C CYS A 1051 22.50 -6.64 -21.32
N SER A 1052 22.00 -5.50 -21.78
CA SER A 1052 20.82 -4.84 -21.20
C SER A 1052 19.49 -5.44 -21.70
N LEU A 1053 19.47 -6.09 -22.87
CA LEU A 1053 18.29 -6.78 -23.41
C LEU A 1053 17.71 -7.80 -22.41
N LYS A 1054 18.58 -8.51 -21.68
CA LYS A 1054 18.18 -9.48 -20.64
C LYS A 1054 17.36 -8.81 -19.52
N LEU A 1055 17.83 -7.66 -19.05
CA LEU A 1055 17.16 -6.90 -17.99
C LEU A 1055 15.83 -6.33 -18.48
N GLU A 1056 15.78 -5.81 -19.72
CA GLU A 1056 14.54 -5.31 -20.31
C GLU A 1056 13.51 -6.43 -20.48
N LYS A 1057 13.92 -7.62 -20.96
CA LYS A 1057 13.01 -8.78 -21.08
C LYS A 1057 12.37 -9.16 -19.74
N MET A 1058 13.17 -9.24 -18.68
CA MET A 1058 12.66 -9.49 -17.32
C MET A 1058 11.63 -8.43 -16.88
N ILE A 1059 11.86 -7.16 -17.23
CA ILE A 1059 10.98 -6.04 -16.87
C ILE A 1059 9.64 -6.15 -17.61
N PHE A 1060 9.65 -6.38 -18.94
CA PHE A 1060 8.44 -6.57 -19.73
C PHE A 1060 7.64 -7.82 -19.28
N ASN A 1061 8.33 -8.91 -18.95
CA ASN A 1061 7.72 -10.13 -18.39
C ASN A 1061 7.05 -9.87 -17.04
N SER A 1062 7.72 -9.15 -16.13
CA SER A 1062 7.18 -8.83 -14.80
C SER A 1062 5.90 -7.96 -14.84
N ARG A 1063 5.69 -7.26 -15.96
CA ARG A 1063 4.51 -6.42 -16.22
C ARG A 1063 3.40 -7.14 -16.98
N GLY A 1064 3.59 -8.41 -17.33
CA GLY A 1064 2.59 -9.22 -18.02
C GLY A 1064 2.45 -8.92 -19.51
N ASN A 1065 3.41 -8.22 -20.13
CA ASN A 1065 3.40 -7.90 -21.56
C ASN A 1065 4.69 -8.35 -22.27
N PRO A 1066 4.91 -9.68 -22.42
CA PRO A 1066 6.08 -10.20 -23.14
C PRO A 1066 6.10 -9.80 -24.62
N LYS A 1067 4.92 -9.63 -25.26
CA LYS A 1067 4.81 -9.25 -26.68
C LYS A 1067 5.42 -7.88 -27.01
N LEU A 1068 5.23 -6.90 -26.13
CA LEU A 1068 5.79 -5.56 -26.29
C LEU A 1068 7.33 -5.57 -26.28
N PHE A 1069 7.95 -6.54 -25.60
CA PHE A 1069 9.41 -6.71 -25.66
C PHE A 1069 9.85 -7.15 -27.05
N ASP A 1070 9.15 -8.13 -27.64
CA ASP A 1070 9.50 -8.60 -28.97
C ASP A 1070 9.25 -7.52 -30.03
N GLU A 1071 8.15 -6.77 -29.95
CA GLU A 1071 7.89 -5.62 -30.81
C GLU A 1071 8.97 -4.53 -30.70
N ALA A 1072 9.41 -4.22 -29.47
CA ALA A 1072 10.40 -3.17 -29.23
C ALA A 1072 11.81 -3.58 -29.66
N TRP A 1073 12.23 -4.81 -29.34
CA TRP A 1073 13.63 -5.22 -29.44
C TRP A 1073 13.91 -6.24 -30.54
N ALA A 1074 12.90 -6.73 -31.28
CA ALA A 1074 13.14 -7.57 -32.46
C ALA A 1074 14.03 -6.88 -33.51
N PRO A 1075 13.83 -5.60 -33.89
CA PRO A 1075 14.70 -4.95 -34.89
C PRO A 1075 16.18 -4.96 -34.47
N PHE A 1076 16.46 -4.57 -33.22
CA PHE A 1076 17.80 -4.62 -32.64
C PHE A 1076 18.38 -6.05 -32.61
N ARG A 1077 17.59 -7.06 -32.22
CA ARG A 1077 18.06 -8.46 -32.20
C ARG A 1077 18.31 -9.01 -33.61
N SER A 1078 17.46 -8.69 -34.57
CA SER A 1078 17.60 -9.13 -35.96
C SER A 1078 18.81 -8.48 -36.62
N TYR A 1079 18.98 -7.17 -36.45
CA TYR A 1079 20.14 -6.45 -36.97
C TYR A 1079 21.46 -7.02 -36.44
N PHE A 1080 21.59 -7.20 -35.12
CA PHE A 1080 22.79 -7.81 -34.54
C PHE A 1080 22.88 -9.32 -34.77
N LYS A 1081 21.82 -10.01 -35.20
CA LYS A 1081 21.94 -11.40 -35.68
C LYS A 1081 22.44 -11.45 -37.13
N GLN A 1082 21.97 -10.54 -37.99
CA GLN A 1082 22.30 -10.47 -39.42
C GLN A 1082 23.65 -9.84 -39.71
N SER A 1083 24.13 -8.91 -38.88
CA SER A 1083 25.49 -8.33 -38.98
C SER A 1083 26.57 -9.19 -38.30
N ILE A 1084 26.17 -10.33 -37.72
CA ILE A 1084 27.03 -11.36 -37.12
C ILE A 1084 27.07 -12.66 -37.98
N LEU A 1085 26.10 -12.82 -38.89
CA LEU A 1085 26.18 -13.70 -40.08
C LEU A 1085 27.01 -13.01 -41.16
#